data_AF-A0A1H6LAC8-F1
#
_entry.id   AF-A0A1H6LAC8-F1
#
_cell.length_a   1.000
_cell.length_b   1.000
_cell.length_c   1.000
_cell.angle_alpha   90.00
_cell.angle_beta   90.00
_cell.angle_gamma   90.00
#
_symmetry.space_group_name_H-M   'P 1'
#
loop_
_entity.id
_entity.type
_entity.pdbx_description
1 polymer ?
#
loop_
_entity_poly.entity_id
_entity_poly.type
_entity_poly.pdbx_seq_one_letter_code
_entity_poly.pdbx_strand_id
1 'polypeptide(L)'
;MSGYRIAVIIEEIGQSYQSSILDGISSAAEEFGLNILAFTSFSGDMGNARHDVGEFNIFNLPDFNDFDGAILLTNTIYYKPVGNIILDRIKKAGIPAVSIDKDVPPFFYIGIDNKTAMRKITEHMITEHGFTRFAYISGPPGNTESSDRLAGFSSVLEENKLRINEDAIYYGDFRAPTGKLAVEQFIECLPEMPQAIICANDVMAASAITTLASHGYSVPDDIAVTGFDNTYNSHNYQVELTSVERPLGLSGRLACKMLYNHLRGIAQERSVILNMSTCFTESCGCGHNALSDLSELKKLNYRNYSNFESIQTYMSVLNRISTQLLACNNFDEYISTLKRAAVEIHPDEFYFCLCDNWDSETTVENSTGLDSSSEKVPVTFTEEVIVPIAYVNGEFINCGKFKSKDIIPPSINTGNNGKLFFVTPLHFGERCLGYMAIRSTKLALQNIMFQSFCINISNSLENIRKLMCLEYAIDRLGKLYAQDTFSGIYNRNGFVMATSELYDKCTEEQLSIMLMFIDLDGLKGINDTYGHNTGDQAICNIADVLRESCEKEIFCRFGGDEFIIFGADYTEEAAKNLTLRIQKNIERINKSKINPFKLSASTGFIIATPKEGEDIFNFVTEADKQMYKEKKKKKLSNYLKS
;
A
#
# COMPACT_ATOMS: atom_id res chain seq x y z
N MET A 1 4.47 -0.29 35.46
CA MET A 1 3.74 -1.34 34.72
C MET A 1 3.43 -0.75 33.36
N SER A 2 3.87 -1.40 32.28
CA SER A 2 3.45 -1.06 30.92
C SER A 2 1.92 -1.12 30.84
N GLY A 3 1.28 -0.11 30.25
CA GLY A 3 -0.17 -0.08 30.06
C GLY A 3 -0.65 -1.24 29.17
N TYR A 4 -1.89 -1.65 29.36
CA TYR A 4 -2.50 -2.77 28.63
C TYR A 4 -2.62 -2.45 27.14
N ARG A 5 -2.27 -3.40 26.26
CA ARG A 5 -2.38 -3.26 24.81
C ARG A 5 -3.72 -3.75 24.33
N ILE A 6 -4.51 -2.87 23.71
CA ILE A 6 -5.84 -3.17 23.21
C ILE A 6 -5.88 -3.03 21.69
N ALA A 7 -6.38 -4.05 20.99
CA ALA A 7 -6.63 -3.98 19.56
C ALA A 7 -8.05 -3.42 19.31
N VAL A 8 -8.20 -2.45 18.43
CA VAL A 8 -9.51 -2.00 17.92
C VAL A 8 -9.61 -2.41 16.46
N ILE A 9 -10.69 -3.10 16.09
CA ILE A 9 -10.96 -3.50 14.70
C ILE A 9 -12.14 -2.67 14.19
N ILE A 10 -11.90 -1.91 13.12
CA ILE A 10 -12.88 -0.96 12.57
C ILE A 10 -12.66 -0.75 11.05
N GLU A 11 -13.75 -0.52 10.31
CA GLU A 11 -13.73 -0.07 8.93
C GLU A 11 -14.33 1.35 8.83
N GLU A 12 -13.82 2.16 7.90
CA GLU A 12 -14.33 3.50 7.57
C GLU A 12 -14.38 4.49 8.75
N ILE A 13 -13.21 4.84 9.28
CA ILE A 13 -13.09 5.78 10.42
C ILE A 13 -13.57 7.21 10.13
N GLY A 14 -13.89 7.54 8.87
CA GLY A 14 -14.32 8.89 8.46
C GLY A 14 -15.81 9.19 8.65
N GLN A 15 -16.61 8.18 9.01
CA GLN A 15 -18.06 8.31 9.18
C GLN A 15 -18.42 8.73 10.62
N SER A 16 -19.49 9.53 10.78
CA SER A 16 -19.87 10.12 12.08
C SER A 16 -20.14 9.08 13.18
N TYR A 17 -20.70 7.92 12.82
CA TYR A 17 -20.95 6.82 13.75
C TYR A 17 -19.62 6.28 14.34
N GLN A 18 -18.69 5.91 13.47
CA GLN A 18 -17.37 5.40 13.82
C GLN A 18 -16.57 6.42 14.62
N SER A 19 -16.56 7.66 14.15
CA SER A 19 -15.85 8.78 14.78
C SER A 19 -16.30 8.98 16.23
N SER A 20 -17.62 9.02 16.48
CA SER A 20 -18.18 9.21 17.82
C SER A 20 -17.78 8.10 18.80
N ILE A 21 -17.75 6.84 18.34
CA ILE A 21 -17.30 5.71 19.16
C ILE A 21 -15.80 5.81 19.43
N LEU A 22 -14.99 6.14 18.42
CA LEU A 22 -13.55 6.31 18.55
C LEU A 22 -13.18 7.45 19.52
N ASP A 23 -13.95 8.53 19.55
CA ASP A 23 -13.77 9.62 20.52
C ASP A 23 -13.96 9.13 21.96
N GLY A 24 -15.00 8.31 22.17
CA GLY A 24 -15.24 7.63 23.44
C GLY A 24 -14.10 6.68 23.85
N ILE A 25 -13.58 5.93 22.89
CA ILE A 25 -12.41 5.06 23.07
C ILE A 25 -11.17 5.89 23.43
N SER A 26 -10.90 6.97 22.69
CA SER A 26 -9.77 7.86 22.88
C SER A 26 -9.76 8.49 24.28
N SER A 27 -10.90 9.07 24.69
CA SER A 27 -11.07 9.66 26.03
C SER A 27 -10.88 8.63 27.15
N ALA A 28 -11.35 7.39 26.95
CA ALA A 28 -11.20 6.33 27.94
C ALA A 28 -9.81 5.69 27.95
N ALA A 29 -9.08 5.70 26.83
CA ALA A 29 -7.73 5.18 26.73
C ALA A 29 -6.81 5.89 27.72
N GLU A 30 -6.84 7.22 27.73
CA GLU A 30 -6.05 8.05 28.64
C GLU A 30 -6.43 7.81 30.11
N GLU A 31 -7.72 7.77 30.42
CA GLU A 31 -8.22 7.56 31.78
C GLU A 31 -7.85 6.19 32.36
N PHE A 32 -7.98 5.12 31.56
CA PHE A 32 -7.72 3.75 32.01
C PHE A 32 -6.27 3.30 31.74
N GLY A 33 -5.45 4.16 31.12
CA GLY A 33 -4.07 3.86 30.75
C GLY A 33 -3.95 2.71 29.74
N LEU A 34 -4.87 2.66 28.78
CA LEU A 34 -4.90 1.64 27.71
C LEU A 34 -4.12 2.14 26.49
N ASN A 35 -3.24 1.30 25.95
CA ASN A 35 -2.52 1.55 24.72
C ASN A 35 -3.26 0.87 23.56
N ILE A 36 -3.93 1.67 22.75
CA ILE A 36 -4.86 1.23 21.73
C ILE A 36 -4.21 1.29 20.35
N LEU A 37 -4.31 0.19 19.61
CA LEU A 37 -3.99 0.13 18.19
C LEU A 37 -5.27 -0.18 17.41
N ALA A 38 -5.78 0.83 16.71
CA ALA A 38 -6.93 0.72 15.82
C ALA A 38 -6.46 0.31 14.42
N PHE A 39 -6.77 -0.92 14.03
CA PHE A 39 -6.54 -1.44 12.69
C PHE A 39 -7.71 -1.04 11.81
N THR A 40 -7.42 -0.25 10.79
CA THR A 40 -8.43 0.42 9.97
C THR A 40 -8.32 0.03 8.51
N SER A 41 -9.46 -0.21 7.87
CA SER A 41 -9.56 -0.41 6.43
C SER A 41 -10.66 0.48 5.83
N PHE A 42 -10.53 0.78 4.54
CA PHE A 42 -11.49 1.55 3.74
C PHE A 42 -12.09 0.76 2.56
N SER A 43 -12.23 -0.56 2.74
CA SER A 43 -12.82 -1.48 1.75
C SER A 43 -14.31 -1.23 1.48
N GLY A 44 -14.83 -1.75 0.38
CA GLY A 44 -16.27 -1.80 0.08
C GLY A 44 -16.84 -0.54 -0.58
N ASP A 45 -16.14 0.59 -0.52
CA ASP A 45 -16.58 1.86 -1.11
C ASP A 45 -16.25 1.98 -2.61
N MET A 46 -15.17 1.32 -3.06
CA MET A 46 -14.60 1.57 -4.40
C MET A 46 -14.97 0.54 -5.47
N GLY A 47 -15.74 -0.50 -5.14
CA GLY A 47 -16.22 -1.49 -6.11
C GLY A 47 -15.12 -2.30 -6.81
N ASN A 48 -13.93 -2.42 -6.20
CA ASN A 48 -12.79 -3.14 -6.77
C ASN A 48 -12.29 -4.24 -5.83
N ALA A 49 -12.65 -5.48 -6.14
CA ALA A 49 -12.34 -6.64 -5.31
C ALA A 49 -10.84 -6.84 -5.04
N ARG A 50 -9.95 -6.46 -5.97
CA ARG A 50 -8.50 -6.57 -5.74
C ARG A 50 -8.01 -5.55 -4.73
N HIS A 51 -8.55 -4.33 -4.81
CA HIS A 51 -8.25 -3.30 -3.83
C HIS A 51 -8.74 -3.72 -2.44
N ASP A 52 -9.95 -4.24 -2.33
CA ASP A 52 -10.52 -4.73 -1.06
C ASP A 52 -9.63 -5.82 -0.41
N VAL A 53 -9.03 -6.72 -1.20
CA VAL A 53 -8.09 -7.72 -0.67
C VAL A 53 -6.87 -7.07 0.01
N GLY A 54 -6.27 -6.05 -0.61
CA GLY A 54 -5.13 -5.35 -0.01
C GLY A 54 -5.51 -4.51 1.21
N GLU A 55 -6.71 -3.94 1.21
CA GLU A 55 -7.32 -3.25 2.35
C GLU A 55 -7.50 -4.19 3.56
N PHE A 56 -8.13 -5.36 3.35
CA PHE A 56 -8.37 -6.34 4.42
C PHE A 56 -7.10 -6.95 5.02
N ASN A 57 -5.97 -6.88 4.31
CA ASN A 57 -4.71 -7.40 4.82
C ASN A 57 -4.32 -6.76 6.15
N ILE A 58 -4.72 -5.51 6.43
CA ILE A 58 -4.42 -4.84 7.70
C ILE A 58 -4.86 -5.67 8.92
N PHE A 59 -5.95 -6.42 8.79
CA PHE A 59 -6.48 -7.26 9.85
C PHE A 59 -5.64 -8.54 10.07
N ASN A 60 -4.73 -8.88 9.15
CA ASN A 60 -3.76 -9.96 9.31
C ASN A 60 -2.54 -9.55 10.14
N LEU A 61 -2.22 -8.26 10.24
CA LEU A 61 -1.07 -7.73 10.98
C LEU A 61 -1.06 -8.06 12.49
N PRO A 62 -2.15 -7.89 13.26
CA PRO A 62 -2.12 -8.15 14.70
C PRO A 62 -2.00 -9.63 15.04
N ASP A 63 -0.96 -10.02 15.78
CA ASP A 63 -0.98 -11.25 16.55
C ASP A 63 -1.74 -10.99 17.87
N PHE A 64 -2.98 -11.45 17.95
CA PHE A 64 -3.84 -11.20 19.12
C PHE A 64 -3.29 -11.81 20.42
N ASN A 65 -2.33 -12.75 20.37
CA ASN A 65 -1.66 -13.25 21.59
C ASN A 65 -0.76 -12.19 22.24
N ASP A 66 -0.35 -11.16 21.49
CA ASP A 66 0.48 -10.04 21.98
C ASP A 66 -0.36 -8.86 22.54
N PHE A 67 -1.68 -9.03 22.65
CA PHE A 67 -2.64 -8.04 23.16
C PHE A 67 -3.33 -8.53 24.44
N ASP A 68 -3.68 -7.58 25.31
CA ASP A 68 -4.41 -7.85 26.55
C ASP A 68 -5.94 -7.87 26.33
N GLY A 69 -6.42 -7.30 25.23
CA GLY A 69 -7.84 -7.34 24.87
C GLY A 69 -8.14 -6.76 23.50
N ALA A 70 -9.39 -6.90 23.06
CA ALA A 70 -9.84 -6.40 21.76
C ALA A 70 -11.21 -5.70 21.83
N ILE A 71 -11.43 -4.70 21.00
CA ILE A 71 -12.73 -4.05 20.77
C ILE A 71 -13.06 -4.20 19.29
N LEU A 72 -14.27 -4.67 18.99
CA LEU A 72 -14.73 -4.89 17.63
C LEU A 72 -15.99 -4.08 17.35
N LEU A 73 -15.91 -3.22 16.33
CA LEU A 73 -17.08 -2.58 15.74
C LEU A 73 -17.59 -3.49 14.62
N THR A 74 -18.15 -4.64 14.99
CA THR A 74 -18.49 -5.72 14.05
C THR A 74 -19.45 -5.32 12.93
N ASN A 75 -20.26 -4.28 13.13
CA ASN A 75 -21.18 -3.79 12.11
C ASN A 75 -20.50 -2.96 11.01
N THR A 76 -19.27 -2.48 11.23
CA THR A 76 -18.53 -1.76 10.20
C THR A 76 -17.87 -2.74 9.22
N ILE A 77 -17.65 -4.00 9.61
CA ILE A 77 -16.98 -5.00 8.77
C ILE A 77 -17.98 -5.61 7.78
N TYR A 78 -18.04 -5.05 6.57
CA TYR A 78 -19.05 -5.42 5.58
C TYR A 78 -18.87 -6.85 5.04
N TYR A 79 -17.62 -7.23 4.77
CA TYR A 79 -17.33 -8.54 4.19
C TYR A 79 -17.29 -9.63 5.27
N LYS A 80 -18.43 -10.32 5.44
CA LYS A 80 -18.65 -11.34 6.48
C LYS A 80 -17.52 -12.37 6.64
N PRO A 81 -16.88 -12.91 5.57
CA PRO A 81 -15.78 -13.86 5.73
C PRO A 81 -14.59 -13.28 6.50
N VAL A 82 -14.20 -12.02 6.23
CA VAL A 82 -13.11 -11.35 6.96
C VAL A 82 -13.49 -11.13 8.42
N GLY A 83 -14.71 -10.66 8.69
CA GLY A 83 -15.21 -10.51 10.06
C GLY A 83 -15.16 -11.83 10.85
N ASN A 84 -15.57 -12.95 10.24
CA ASN A 84 -15.53 -14.26 10.90
C ASN A 84 -14.10 -14.72 11.21
N ILE A 85 -13.15 -14.52 10.28
CA ILE A 85 -11.74 -14.86 10.48
C ILE A 85 -11.15 -14.07 11.66
N ILE A 86 -11.46 -12.78 11.78
CA ILE A 86 -11.01 -11.94 12.88
C ILE A 86 -11.57 -12.44 14.22
N LEU A 87 -12.88 -12.72 14.26
CA LEU A 87 -13.54 -13.26 15.45
C LEU A 87 -12.92 -14.60 15.90
N ASP A 88 -12.64 -15.50 14.96
CA ASP A 88 -12.05 -16.80 15.26
C ASP A 88 -10.60 -16.69 15.78
N ARG A 89 -9.82 -15.76 15.23
CA ARG A 89 -8.45 -15.49 15.71
C ARG A 89 -8.42 -14.94 17.14
N ILE A 90 -9.34 -14.03 17.47
CA ILE A 90 -9.46 -13.48 18.82
C ILE A 90 -9.92 -14.57 19.81
N LYS A 91 -10.92 -15.37 19.43
CA LYS A 91 -11.37 -16.52 20.24
C LYS A 91 -10.23 -17.52 20.48
N LYS A 92 -9.43 -17.80 19.46
CA LYS A 92 -8.27 -18.71 19.56
C LYS A 92 -7.16 -18.16 20.44
N ALA A 93 -6.92 -16.85 20.44
CA ALA A 93 -5.96 -16.20 21.32
C ALA A 93 -6.42 -16.22 22.80
N GLY A 94 -7.73 -16.33 23.05
CA GLY A 94 -8.27 -16.42 24.40
C GLY A 94 -8.24 -15.11 25.18
N ILE A 95 -8.06 -13.98 24.49
CA ILE A 95 -8.06 -12.64 25.10
C ILE A 95 -9.49 -12.13 25.33
N PRO A 96 -9.74 -11.30 26.35
CA PRO A 96 -11.05 -10.66 26.52
C PRO A 96 -11.33 -9.72 25.35
N ALA A 97 -12.56 -9.76 24.85
CA ALA A 97 -12.98 -8.89 23.76
C ALA A 97 -14.35 -8.28 24.03
N VAL A 98 -14.60 -7.09 23.48
CA VAL A 98 -15.88 -6.40 23.48
C VAL A 98 -16.37 -6.25 22.04
N SER A 99 -17.58 -6.72 21.74
CA SER A 99 -18.27 -6.44 20.49
C SER A 99 -19.32 -5.34 20.69
N ILE A 100 -19.33 -4.37 19.78
CA ILE A 100 -20.32 -3.29 19.74
C ILE A 100 -21.36 -3.61 18.66
N ASP A 101 -22.64 -3.48 19.02
CA ASP A 101 -23.86 -3.65 18.20
C ASP A 101 -24.17 -5.06 17.68
N LYS A 102 -23.21 -5.99 17.72
CA LYS A 102 -23.47 -7.41 17.47
C LYS A 102 -23.03 -8.25 18.66
N ASP A 103 -23.94 -9.05 19.20
CA ASP A 103 -23.59 -9.97 20.28
C ASP A 103 -22.80 -11.17 19.72
N VAL A 104 -21.59 -11.39 20.24
CA VAL A 104 -20.72 -12.51 19.85
C VAL A 104 -20.20 -13.23 21.08
N PRO A 105 -20.91 -14.24 21.62
CA PRO A 105 -20.38 -15.03 22.73
C PRO A 105 -19.03 -15.70 22.41
N PRO A 106 -18.07 -15.75 23.36
CA PRO A 106 -18.19 -15.35 24.76
C PRO A 106 -17.81 -13.87 25.05
N PHE A 107 -17.71 -13.02 24.04
CA PHE A 107 -17.25 -11.64 24.20
C PHE A 107 -18.22 -10.82 25.06
N PHE A 108 -17.69 -9.77 25.67
CA PHE A 108 -18.50 -8.70 26.24
C PHE A 108 -19.30 -8.03 25.12
N TYR A 109 -20.49 -7.56 25.42
CA TYR A 109 -21.40 -7.00 24.42
C TYR A 109 -21.94 -5.65 24.89
N ILE A 110 -21.89 -4.67 23.99
CA ILE A 110 -22.57 -3.38 24.15
C ILE A 110 -23.50 -3.20 22.96
N GLY A 111 -24.77 -2.95 23.23
CA GLY A 111 -25.76 -2.72 22.17
C GLY A 111 -26.94 -1.88 22.64
N ILE A 112 -27.97 -1.82 21.81
CA ILE A 112 -29.21 -1.10 22.08
C ILE A 112 -30.43 -1.96 21.68
N ASP A 113 -31.60 -1.63 22.20
CA ASP A 113 -32.85 -2.25 21.77
C ASP A 113 -33.40 -1.56 20.50
N ASN A 114 -32.89 -2.00 19.35
CA ASN A 114 -33.28 -1.48 18.04
C ASN A 114 -34.76 -1.62 17.73
N LYS A 115 -35.34 -2.75 18.10
CA LYS A 115 -36.74 -3.05 17.82
C LYS A 115 -37.62 -2.06 18.57
N THR A 116 -37.42 -1.90 19.87
CA THR A 116 -38.18 -0.94 20.68
C THR A 116 -37.96 0.50 20.23
N ALA A 117 -36.74 0.86 19.84
CA ALA A 117 -36.44 2.19 19.29
C ALA A 117 -37.26 2.49 18.02
N MET A 118 -37.22 1.57 17.05
CA MET A 118 -37.93 1.77 15.79
C MET A 118 -39.45 1.70 15.96
N ARG A 119 -39.94 0.88 16.90
CA ARG A 119 -41.35 0.88 17.29
C ARG A 119 -41.82 2.26 17.75
N LYS A 120 -41.09 2.92 18.66
CA LYS A 120 -41.46 4.24 19.17
C LYS A 120 -41.51 5.31 18.08
N ILE A 121 -40.56 5.29 17.14
CA ILE A 121 -40.57 6.19 15.97
C ILE A 121 -41.83 5.95 15.13
N THR A 122 -42.13 4.69 14.83
CA THR A 122 -43.28 4.32 13.98
C THR A 122 -44.61 4.62 14.67
N GLU A 123 -44.74 4.30 15.96
CA GLU A 123 -45.93 4.60 16.77
C GLU A 123 -46.21 6.10 16.81
N HIS A 124 -45.18 6.93 16.95
CA HIS A 124 -45.32 8.39 16.92
C HIS A 124 -45.88 8.90 15.58
N MET A 125 -45.40 8.37 14.45
CA MET A 125 -45.91 8.74 13.12
C MET A 125 -47.40 8.42 12.93
N ILE A 126 -47.89 7.36 13.57
CA ILE A 126 -49.30 6.98 13.48
C ILE A 126 -50.15 7.75 14.49
N THR A 127 -49.71 7.82 15.74
CA THR A 127 -50.51 8.33 16.86
C THR A 127 -50.59 9.85 16.90
N GLU A 128 -49.47 10.55 16.67
CA GLU A 128 -49.41 12.00 16.73
C GLU A 128 -49.75 12.65 15.38
N HIS A 129 -49.35 12.04 14.27
CA HIS A 129 -49.55 12.61 12.92
C HIS A 129 -50.69 11.97 12.13
N GLY A 130 -51.19 10.81 12.54
CA GLY A 130 -52.27 10.11 11.82
C GLY A 130 -51.85 9.54 10.46
N PHE A 131 -50.54 9.33 10.23
CA PHE A 131 -50.06 8.82 8.95
C PHE A 131 -50.45 7.35 8.75
N THR A 132 -50.77 7.02 7.49
CA THR A 132 -51.24 5.67 7.10
C THR A 132 -50.49 5.09 5.90
N ARG A 133 -49.79 5.92 5.12
CA ARG A 133 -48.93 5.48 4.00
C ARG A 133 -47.47 5.70 4.33
N PHE A 134 -46.69 4.63 4.32
CA PHE A 134 -45.29 4.63 4.73
C PHE A 134 -44.41 4.05 3.64
N ALA A 135 -43.18 4.53 3.57
CA ALA A 135 -42.05 3.83 2.96
C ALA A 135 -40.92 3.66 3.97
N TYR A 136 -40.06 2.68 3.74
CA TYR A 136 -38.97 2.34 4.64
C TYR A 136 -37.66 2.18 3.86
N ILE A 137 -36.60 2.84 4.33
CA ILE A 137 -35.24 2.68 3.80
C ILE A 137 -34.44 1.85 4.83
N SER A 138 -34.29 0.56 4.55
CA SER A 138 -33.55 -0.40 5.37
C SER A 138 -32.04 -0.27 5.20
N GLY A 139 -31.28 -0.87 6.11
CA GLY A 139 -29.87 -1.17 5.90
C GLY A 139 -29.65 -2.50 5.15
N PRO A 140 -28.40 -3.01 5.15
CA PRO A 140 -27.99 -4.18 4.37
C PRO A 140 -28.78 -5.44 4.70
N PRO A 141 -29.17 -6.25 3.68
CA PRO A 141 -29.77 -7.56 3.90
C PRO A 141 -28.89 -8.48 4.76
N GLY A 142 -29.52 -9.13 5.74
CA GLY A 142 -28.82 -10.05 6.64
C GLY A 142 -27.89 -9.39 7.67
N ASN A 143 -27.99 -8.08 7.87
CA ASN A 143 -27.51 -7.40 9.08
C ASN A 143 -28.58 -7.51 10.18
N THR A 144 -28.16 -7.84 11.41
CA THR A 144 -29.08 -8.08 12.54
C THR A 144 -29.79 -6.81 12.98
N GLU A 145 -29.07 -5.69 13.11
CA GLU A 145 -29.66 -4.41 13.52
C GLU A 145 -30.65 -3.89 12.49
N SER A 146 -30.31 -3.97 11.20
CA SER A 146 -31.23 -3.60 10.13
C SER A 146 -32.52 -4.43 10.17
N SER A 147 -32.39 -5.72 10.47
CA SER A 147 -33.51 -6.65 10.56
C SER A 147 -34.38 -6.36 11.79
N ASP A 148 -33.77 -6.04 12.94
CA ASP A 148 -34.49 -5.67 14.17
C ASP A 148 -35.22 -4.33 14.04
N ARG A 149 -34.60 -3.34 13.39
CA ARG A 149 -35.23 -2.05 13.07
C ARG A 149 -36.43 -2.25 12.14
N LEU A 150 -36.25 -2.98 11.03
CA LEU A 150 -37.35 -3.29 10.10
C LEU A 150 -38.48 -4.06 10.80
N ALA A 151 -38.15 -5.05 11.65
CA ALA A 151 -39.14 -5.80 12.42
C ALA A 151 -39.91 -4.91 13.42
N GLY A 152 -39.24 -3.93 14.03
CA GLY A 152 -39.87 -2.92 14.88
C GLY A 152 -40.93 -2.13 14.11
N PHE A 153 -40.54 -1.57 12.97
CA PHE A 153 -41.44 -0.86 12.06
C PHE A 153 -42.62 -1.74 11.59
N SER A 154 -42.34 -2.92 11.04
CA SER A 154 -43.37 -3.82 10.51
C SER A 154 -44.37 -4.26 11.58
N SER A 155 -43.90 -4.52 12.81
CA SER A 155 -44.79 -4.92 13.92
C SER A 155 -45.83 -3.85 14.28
N VAL A 156 -45.44 -2.57 14.23
CA VAL A 156 -46.36 -1.46 14.52
C VAL A 156 -47.40 -1.30 13.41
N LEU A 157 -47.00 -1.47 12.14
CA LEU A 157 -47.95 -1.44 11.03
C LEU A 157 -48.96 -2.58 11.13
N GLU A 158 -48.51 -3.79 11.44
CA GLU A 158 -49.37 -4.96 11.61
C GLU A 158 -50.40 -4.76 12.75
N GLU A 159 -49.94 -4.28 13.91
CA GLU A 159 -50.80 -3.98 15.07
C GLU A 159 -51.86 -2.93 14.76
N ASN A 160 -51.53 -1.95 13.91
CA ASN A 160 -52.45 -0.90 13.45
C ASN A 160 -53.21 -1.26 12.17
N LYS A 161 -53.07 -2.51 11.68
CA LYS A 161 -53.73 -3.03 10.47
C LYS A 161 -53.42 -2.22 9.20
N LEU A 162 -52.24 -1.61 9.15
CA LEU A 162 -51.73 -0.90 7.98
C LEU A 162 -50.94 -1.88 7.09
N ARG A 163 -51.09 -1.73 5.77
CA ARG A 163 -50.35 -2.53 4.78
C ARG A 163 -49.26 -1.68 4.16
N ILE A 164 -48.12 -2.29 3.91
CA ILE A 164 -47.03 -1.68 3.15
C ILE A 164 -46.84 -2.42 1.83
N ASN A 165 -46.59 -1.67 0.76
CA ASN A 165 -46.18 -2.25 -0.52
C ASN A 165 -44.72 -2.73 -0.40
N GLU A 166 -44.38 -3.87 -1.01
CA GLU A 166 -42.99 -4.34 -1.07
C GLU A 166 -42.09 -3.30 -1.78
N ASP A 167 -42.61 -2.61 -2.80
CA ASP A 167 -41.89 -1.53 -3.49
C ASP A 167 -41.64 -0.29 -2.62
N ALA A 168 -42.36 -0.16 -1.49
CA ALA A 168 -42.16 0.90 -0.50
C ALA A 168 -41.08 0.52 0.53
N ILE A 169 -40.40 -0.61 0.37
CA ILE A 169 -39.24 -1.00 1.19
C ILE A 169 -38.02 -1.05 0.28
N TYR A 170 -37.04 -0.19 0.56
CA TYR A 170 -35.76 -0.21 -0.12
C TYR A 170 -34.68 -0.78 0.81
N TYR A 171 -33.86 -1.70 0.32
CA TYR A 171 -32.72 -2.25 1.06
C TYR A 171 -31.45 -1.49 0.71
N GLY A 172 -31.03 -0.58 1.59
CA GLY A 172 -29.81 0.21 1.45
C GLY A 172 -28.59 -0.43 2.11
N ASP A 173 -27.55 0.37 2.28
CA ASP A 173 -26.22 -0.04 2.75
C ASP A 173 -25.69 0.82 3.92
N PHE A 174 -26.57 1.63 4.52
CA PHE A 174 -26.26 2.67 5.51
C PHE A 174 -25.46 3.88 4.98
N ARG A 175 -25.29 4.02 3.66
CA ARG A 175 -24.52 5.11 3.03
C ARG A 175 -25.45 6.10 2.32
N ALA A 176 -24.96 7.30 2.06
CA ALA A 176 -25.75 8.36 1.43
C ALA A 176 -26.32 7.96 0.04
N PRO A 177 -25.56 7.33 -0.87
CA PRO A 177 -26.06 7.01 -2.21
C PRO A 177 -27.35 6.18 -2.21
N THR A 178 -27.52 5.25 -1.26
CA THR A 178 -28.72 4.41 -1.20
C THR A 178 -29.96 5.17 -0.74
N GLY A 179 -29.82 6.24 0.05
CA GLY A 179 -30.92 7.13 0.39
C GLY A 179 -31.49 7.87 -0.84
N LYS A 180 -30.62 8.29 -1.76
CA LYS A 180 -31.04 8.86 -3.05
C LYS A 180 -31.77 7.84 -3.92
N LEU A 181 -31.15 6.68 -4.13
CA LEU A 181 -31.71 5.62 -4.98
C LEU A 181 -33.08 5.13 -4.48
N ALA A 182 -33.26 5.06 -3.16
CA ALA A 182 -34.54 4.69 -2.56
C ALA A 182 -35.65 5.69 -2.91
N VAL A 183 -35.38 7.00 -2.79
CA VAL A 183 -36.36 8.04 -3.13
C VAL A 183 -36.70 8.02 -4.62
N GLU A 184 -35.70 7.88 -5.49
CA GLU A 184 -35.92 7.76 -6.94
C GLU A 184 -36.80 6.54 -7.28
N GLN A 185 -36.54 5.39 -6.65
CA GLN A 185 -37.39 4.20 -6.80
C GLN A 185 -38.82 4.44 -6.28
N PHE A 186 -38.98 5.10 -5.12
CA PHE A 186 -40.30 5.37 -4.57
C PHE A 186 -41.12 6.28 -5.49
N ILE A 187 -40.51 7.28 -6.10
CA ILE A 187 -41.16 8.17 -7.08
C ILE A 187 -41.54 7.42 -8.36
N GLU A 188 -40.71 6.49 -8.82
CA GLU A 188 -40.96 5.74 -10.05
C GLU A 188 -41.99 4.62 -9.89
N CYS A 189 -41.94 3.90 -8.76
CA CYS A 189 -42.67 2.65 -8.58
C CYS A 189 -43.94 2.79 -7.73
N LEU A 190 -44.03 3.77 -6.84
CA LEU A 190 -45.22 3.90 -5.98
C LEU A 190 -46.35 4.64 -6.72
N PRO A 191 -47.60 4.13 -6.65
CA PRO A 191 -48.74 4.80 -7.27
C PRO A 191 -49.06 6.15 -6.61
N GLU A 192 -48.77 6.28 -5.32
CA GLU A 192 -48.88 7.50 -4.53
C GLU A 192 -47.70 7.58 -3.57
N MET A 193 -47.17 8.79 -3.37
CA MET A 193 -46.07 9.01 -2.43
C MET A 193 -46.51 8.71 -0.98
N PRO A 194 -45.59 8.18 -0.15
CA PRO A 194 -45.83 7.97 1.27
C PRO A 194 -45.99 9.30 2.00
N GLN A 195 -46.68 9.29 3.13
CA GLN A 195 -46.75 10.44 4.04
C GLN A 195 -45.51 10.50 4.94
N ALA A 196 -44.86 9.35 5.19
CA ALA A 196 -43.63 9.28 5.95
C ALA A 196 -42.66 8.24 5.37
N ILE A 197 -41.38 8.62 5.29
CA ILE A 197 -40.27 7.72 5.00
C ILE A 197 -39.48 7.48 6.29
N ILE A 198 -39.45 6.24 6.74
CA ILE A 198 -38.68 5.83 7.93
C ILE A 198 -37.36 5.22 7.49
N CYS A 199 -36.25 5.83 7.88
CA CYS A 199 -34.91 5.38 7.47
C CYS A 199 -34.21 4.67 8.62
N ALA A 200 -33.46 3.62 8.29
CA ALA A 200 -32.73 2.85 9.25
C ALA A 200 -31.48 3.57 9.80
N ASN A 201 -31.02 4.68 9.19
CA ASN A 201 -30.00 5.56 9.76
C ASN A 201 -30.12 7.01 9.25
N ASP A 202 -29.40 7.93 9.89
CA ASP A 202 -29.43 9.36 9.55
C ASP A 202 -28.78 9.70 8.20
N VAL A 203 -27.73 8.98 7.80
CA VAL A 203 -27.02 9.26 6.54
C VAL A 203 -27.95 9.05 5.34
N MET A 204 -28.70 7.94 5.32
CA MET A 204 -29.70 7.66 4.29
C MET A 204 -30.87 8.64 4.38
N ALA A 205 -31.30 9.01 5.58
CA ALA A 205 -32.38 9.99 5.80
C ALA A 205 -32.02 11.38 5.25
N ALA A 206 -30.83 11.88 5.54
CA ALA A 206 -30.35 13.17 5.04
C ALA A 206 -30.25 13.19 3.50
N SER A 207 -29.78 12.09 2.90
CA SER A 207 -29.78 11.94 1.44
C SER A 207 -31.20 11.88 0.86
N ALA A 208 -32.13 11.21 1.55
CA ALA A 208 -33.53 11.14 1.16
C ALA A 208 -34.18 12.53 1.16
N ILE A 209 -33.98 13.33 2.23
CA ILE A 209 -34.49 14.72 2.33
C ILE A 209 -33.98 15.57 1.16
N THR A 210 -32.68 15.52 0.87
CA THR A 210 -32.07 16.30 -0.21
C THR A 210 -32.62 15.88 -1.59
N THR A 211 -32.85 14.58 -1.78
CA THR A 211 -33.38 14.03 -3.03
C THR A 211 -34.87 14.33 -3.21
N LEU A 212 -35.66 14.32 -2.14
CA LEU A 212 -37.05 14.75 -2.17
C LEU A 212 -37.16 16.22 -2.59
N ALA A 213 -36.33 17.08 -1.98
CA ALA A 213 -36.29 18.50 -2.32
C ALA A 213 -35.93 18.74 -3.80
N SER A 214 -34.99 17.98 -4.37
CA SER A 214 -34.64 18.11 -5.79
C SER A 214 -35.76 17.67 -6.75
N HIS A 215 -36.72 16.89 -6.25
CA HIS A 215 -37.91 16.45 -6.98
C HIS A 215 -39.16 17.28 -6.63
N GLY A 216 -39.00 18.37 -5.88
CA GLY A 216 -40.07 19.32 -5.55
C GLY A 216 -40.94 18.92 -4.36
N TYR A 217 -40.57 17.88 -3.60
CA TYR A 217 -41.24 17.53 -2.34
C TYR A 217 -40.58 18.24 -1.17
N SER A 218 -41.40 18.76 -0.26
CA SER A 218 -40.98 19.41 0.97
C SER A 218 -41.06 18.44 2.16
N VAL A 219 -40.06 18.55 3.04
CA VAL A 219 -40.02 17.85 4.34
C VAL A 219 -40.15 18.92 5.42
N PRO A 220 -41.10 18.82 6.37
CA PRO A 220 -42.06 17.73 6.56
C PRO A 220 -43.38 17.86 5.77
N ASP A 221 -43.67 19.00 5.12
CA ASP A 221 -45.05 19.36 4.72
C ASP A 221 -45.69 18.36 3.72
N ASP A 222 -44.93 17.86 2.75
CA ASP A 222 -45.42 16.81 1.84
C ASP A 222 -45.14 15.41 2.39
N ILE A 223 -43.93 15.21 2.91
CA ILE A 223 -43.42 13.91 3.34
C ILE A 223 -42.57 14.09 4.60
N ALA A 224 -42.96 13.42 5.69
CA ALA A 224 -42.14 13.32 6.89
C ALA A 224 -40.96 12.36 6.66
N VAL A 225 -39.79 12.66 7.23
CA VAL A 225 -38.62 11.78 7.17
C VAL A 225 -38.07 11.56 8.56
N THR A 226 -37.69 10.32 8.87
CA THR A 226 -37.00 9.98 10.13
C THR A 226 -35.70 9.24 9.85
N GLY A 227 -34.74 9.41 10.75
CA GLY A 227 -33.47 8.70 10.77
C GLY A 227 -33.29 7.85 12.02
N PHE A 228 -32.03 7.49 12.27
CA PHE A 228 -31.57 6.71 13.40
C PHE A 228 -30.09 7.04 13.65
N ASP A 229 -29.68 7.08 14.92
CA ASP A 229 -28.33 7.41 15.46
C ASP A 229 -28.14 8.86 15.95
N ASN A 230 -28.95 9.82 15.51
CA ASN A 230 -28.85 11.25 15.84
C ASN A 230 -27.46 11.88 15.57
N THR A 231 -26.81 11.49 14.48
CA THR A 231 -25.49 12.01 14.08
C THR A 231 -25.57 13.24 13.17
N TYR A 232 -26.76 13.60 12.67
CA TYR A 232 -26.95 14.73 11.75
C TYR A 232 -27.71 15.93 12.31
N ASN A 233 -28.28 15.87 13.53
CA ASN A 233 -29.07 16.98 14.09
C ASN A 233 -28.26 18.27 14.32
N SER A 234 -26.94 18.18 14.44
CA SER A 234 -26.09 19.38 14.52
C SER A 234 -25.86 20.09 13.18
N HIS A 235 -26.35 19.57 12.05
CA HIS A 235 -25.98 20.11 10.74
C HIS A 235 -27.07 20.97 10.09
N ASN A 236 -28.36 20.83 10.45
CA ASN A 236 -29.51 21.65 10.04
C ASN A 236 -29.44 22.21 8.59
N TYR A 237 -29.17 21.34 7.60
CA TYR A 237 -29.00 21.79 6.21
C TYR A 237 -30.31 22.27 5.56
N GLN A 238 -31.45 21.76 6.01
CA GLN A 238 -32.78 22.15 5.54
C GLN A 238 -33.85 22.03 6.62
N VAL A 239 -33.82 20.94 7.39
CA VAL A 239 -34.65 20.68 8.58
C VAL A 239 -33.84 19.91 9.61
N GLU A 240 -34.16 20.08 10.88
CA GLU A 240 -33.65 19.21 11.96
C GLU A 240 -34.29 17.81 11.85
N LEU A 241 -33.46 16.76 11.81
CA LEU A 241 -33.89 15.39 11.55
C LEU A 241 -34.47 14.71 12.80
N THR A 242 -35.71 14.25 12.69
CA THR A 242 -36.34 13.37 13.67
C THR A 242 -35.59 12.05 13.66
N SER A 243 -35.03 11.64 14.80
CA SER A 243 -34.12 10.50 14.87
C SER A 243 -34.17 9.79 16.23
N VAL A 244 -33.37 8.75 16.37
CA VAL A 244 -33.11 8.05 17.63
C VAL A 244 -31.69 8.37 18.09
N GLU A 245 -31.57 9.06 19.22
CA GLU A 245 -30.29 9.35 19.84
C GLU A 245 -29.70 8.12 20.53
N ARG A 246 -28.47 7.80 20.15
CA ARG A 246 -27.67 6.74 20.74
C ARG A 246 -26.47 7.34 21.45
N PRO A 247 -26.09 6.81 22.63
CA PRO A 247 -24.93 7.29 23.34
C PRO A 247 -23.62 6.67 22.77
N LEU A 248 -23.29 6.97 21.51
CA LEU A 248 -22.18 6.34 20.77
C LEU A 248 -20.81 6.51 21.44
N GLY A 249 -20.49 7.74 21.91
CA GLY A 249 -19.26 7.97 22.67
C GLY A 249 -19.22 7.22 24.01
N LEU A 250 -20.37 7.03 24.65
CA LEU A 250 -20.46 6.19 25.84
C LEU A 250 -20.19 4.72 25.50
N SER A 251 -20.66 4.21 24.36
CA SER A 251 -20.37 2.84 23.92
C SER A 251 -18.86 2.59 23.81
N GLY A 252 -18.13 3.49 23.15
CA GLY A 252 -16.67 3.38 23.01
C GLY A 252 -15.94 3.44 24.36
N ARG A 253 -16.38 4.35 25.23
CA ARG A 253 -15.86 4.47 26.59
C ARG A 253 -16.14 3.25 27.46
N LEU A 254 -17.35 2.70 27.38
CA LEU A 254 -17.74 1.49 28.11
C LEU A 254 -16.97 0.27 27.61
N ALA A 255 -16.68 0.17 26.31
CA ALA A 255 -15.86 -0.93 25.80
C ALA A 255 -14.47 -0.96 26.46
N CYS A 256 -13.82 0.20 26.56
CA CYS A 256 -12.56 0.34 27.29
C CYS A 256 -12.70 -0.02 28.78
N LYS A 257 -13.76 0.48 29.43
CA LYS A 257 -14.04 0.19 30.84
C LYS A 257 -14.28 -1.29 31.10
N MET A 258 -14.98 -1.99 30.21
CA MET A 258 -15.27 -3.42 30.35
C MET A 258 -13.99 -4.26 30.25
N LEU A 259 -13.10 -3.93 29.31
CA LEU A 259 -11.79 -4.57 29.23
C LEU A 259 -10.95 -4.26 30.47
N TYR A 260 -10.90 -3.00 30.90
CA TYR A 260 -10.19 -2.60 32.12
C TYR A 260 -10.66 -3.36 33.37
N ASN A 261 -11.99 -3.45 33.56
CA ASN A 261 -12.59 -4.19 34.66
C ASN A 261 -12.20 -5.67 34.62
N HIS A 262 -12.28 -6.31 33.46
CA HIS A 262 -11.92 -7.72 33.30
C HIS A 262 -10.45 -7.96 33.63
N LEU A 263 -9.54 -7.13 33.10
CA LEU A 263 -8.11 -7.20 33.33
C LEU A 263 -7.72 -6.97 34.81
N ARG A 264 -8.57 -6.28 35.57
CA ARG A 264 -8.41 -6.03 37.00
C ARG A 264 -9.17 -7.01 37.89
N GLY A 265 -9.90 -7.98 37.31
CA GLY A 265 -10.73 -8.92 38.07
C GLY A 265 -11.95 -8.27 38.74
N ILE A 266 -12.41 -7.12 38.25
CA ILE A 266 -13.59 -6.41 38.73
C ILE A 266 -14.84 -7.08 38.15
N ALA A 267 -15.76 -7.50 39.02
CA ALA A 267 -17.01 -8.13 38.61
C ALA A 267 -17.88 -7.16 37.79
N GLN A 268 -18.45 -7.68 36.71
CA GLN A 268 -19.32 -6.94 35.80
C GLN A 268 -20.20 -7.91 35.00
N GLU A 269 -21.26 -7.38 34.39
CA GLU A 269 -22.08 -8.14 33.46
C GLU A 269 -21.38 -8.34 32.12
N ARG A 270 -21.74 -9.42 31.41
CA ARG A 270 -21.22 -9.66 30.05
C ARG A 270 -21.78 -8.65 29.05
N SER A 271 -23.05 -8.29 29.20
CA SER A 271 -23.83 -7.56 28.21
C SER A 271 -24.41 -6.29 28.82
N VAL A 272 -24.28 -5.17 28.12
CA VAL A 272 -24.85 -3.87 28.51
C VAL A 272 -25.73 -3.37 27.38
N ILE A 273 -27.01 -3.18 27.66
CA ILE A 273 -27.96 -2.54 26.73
C ILE A 273 -28.09 -1.07 27.14
N LEU A 274 -27.71 -0.18 26.23
CA LEU A 274 -27.74 1.26 26.48
C LEU A 274 -29.13 1.83 26.19
N ASN A 275 -29.52 2.80 27.01
CA ASN A 275 -30.75 3.55 26.79
C ASN A 275 -30.60 4.45 25.57
N MET A 276 -31.61 4.43 24.71
CA MET A 276 -31.78 5.34 23.59
C MET A 276 -32.92 6.32 23.88
N SER A 277 -32.91 7.44 23.17
CA SER A 277 -33.96 8.46 23.27
C SER A 277 -34.49 8.77 21.86
N THR A 278 -35.80 8.85 21.70
CA THR A 278 -36.40 9.34 20.45
C THR A 278 -36.40 10.86 20.46
N CYS A 279 -35.84 11.47 19.43
CA CYS A 279 -35.76 12.92 19.24
C CYS A 279 -36.70 13.32 18.11
N PHE A 280 -37.88 13.84 18.46
CA PHE A 280 -38.87 14.31 17.50
C PHE A 280 -38.65 15.80 17.23
N THR A 281 -38.38 16.14 15.96
CA THR A 281 -37.97 17.47 15.49
C THR A 281 -38.67 17.83 14.16
N GLU A 282 -38.14 18.85 13.48
CA GLU A 282 -38.75 19.48 12.30
C GLU A 282 -39.10 18.51 11.16
N SER A 283 -38.28 17.50 10.89
CA SER A 283 -38.49 16.62 9.72
C SER A 283 -39.71 15.69 9.81
N CYS A 284 -40.34 15.58 10.97
CA CYS A 284 -41.67 14.96 11.09
C CYS A 284 -42.78 15.96 11.46
N GLY A 285 -42.47 17.25 11.59
CA GLY A 285 -43.42 18.28 11.99
C GLY A 285 -43.61 18.43 13.50
N CYS A 286 -42.86 17.69 14.35
CA CYS A 286 -42.94 17.83 15.81
C CYS A 286 -41.80 18.66 16.35
N GLY A 287 -42.09 19.73 17.09
CA GLY A 287 -41.05 20.57 17.68
C GLY A 287 -40.60 21.70 16.76
N HIS A 288 -40.91 22.92 17.21
CA HIS A 288 -40.45 24.18 16.65
C HIS A 288 -38.97 24.41 17.05
N ASN A 289 -38.09 24.59 16.06
CA ASN A 289 -36.77 25.21 16.14
C ASN A 289 -35.91 24.84 17.37
N ALA A 290 -34.94 23.91 17.24
CA ALA A 290 -33.77 23.91 18.12
C ALA A 290 -33.01 25.25 18.10
N LEU A 291 -33.28 26.09 17.11
CA LEU A 291 -32.70 27.41 16.91
C LEU A 291 -33.76 28.53 16.98
N SER A 292 -34.56 28.59 18.05
CA SER A 292 -35.36 29.80 18.31
C SER A 292 -34.49 31.03 18.60
N ASP A 293 -33.21 30.81 18.93
CA ASP A 293 -32.20 31.84 19.15
C ASP A 293 -31.29 32.02 17.93
N LEU A 294 -31.35 33.23 17.34
CA LEU A 294 -30.47 33.67 16.26
C LEU A 294 -28.98 33.53 16.63
N SER A 295 -28.63 33.60 17.92
CA SER A 295 -27.26 33.45 18.40
C SER A 295 -26.74 32.02 18.21
N GLU A 296 -27.57 31.01 18.52
CA GLU A 296 -27.23 29.60 18.32
C GLU A 296 -27.14 29.27 16.83
N LEU A 297 -28.01 29.85 16.00
CA LEU A 297 -27.98 29.64 14.55
C LEU A 297 -26.70 30.22 13.93
N LYS A 298 -26.25 31.38 14.41
CA LYS A 298 -24.94 31.95 14.02
C LYS A 298 -23.78 31.08 14.48
N LYS A 299 -23.81 30.51 15.70
CA LYS A 299 -22.77 29.59 16.19
C LYS A 299 -22.73 28.32 15.35
N LEU A 300 -23.89 27.76 14.99
CA LEU A 300 -24.00 26.58 14.16
C LEU A 300 -23.43 26.84 12.76
N ASN A 301 -23.86 27.92 12.13
CA ASN A 301 -23.34 28.32 10.82
C ASN A 301 -21.83 28.58 10.85
N TYR A 302 -21.32 29.18 11.93
CA TYR A 302 -19.87 29.35 12.11
C TYR A 302 -19.15 28.00 12.23
N ARG A 303 -19.68 27.04 12.99
CA ARG A 303 -19.11 25.68 13.08
C ARG A 303 -19.14 24.95 11.73
N ASN A 304 -20.26 24.99 11.03
CA ASN A 304 -20.41 24.38 9.70
C ASN A 304 -19.42 25.01 8.70
N TYR A 305 -19.30 26.34 8.71
CA TYR A 305 -18.33 27.05 7.88
C TYR A 305 -16.88 26.71 8.26
N SER A 306 -16.56 26.66 9.55
CA SER A 306 -15.22 26.30 10.03
C SER A 306 -14.86 24.85 9.68
N ASN A 307 -15.81 23.91 9.76
CA ASN A 307 -15.64 22.53 9.30
C ASN A 307 -15.38 22.49 7.78
N PHE A 308 -16.16 23.23 7.01
CA PHE A 308 -15.97 23.35 5.56
C PHE A 308 -14.61 23.95 5.20
N GLU A 309 -14.20 25.04 5.85
CA GLU A 309 -12.89 25.68 5.68
C GLU A 309 -11.75 24.72 6.06
N SER A 310 -11.93 23.93 7.11
CA SER A 310 -10.98 22.90 7.53
C SER A 310 -10.84 21.79 6.48
N ILE A 311 -11.96 21.33 5.90
CA ILE A 311 -11.96 20.36 4.78
C ILE A 311 -11.28 20.95 3.55
N GLN A 312 -11.55 22.21 3.19
CA GLN A 312 -10.89 22.88 2.06
C GLN A 312 -9.39 23.03 2.28
N THR A 313 -8.98 23.44 3.48
CA THR A 313 -7.57 23.54 3.86
C THR A 313 -6.92 22.16 3.73
N TYR A 314 -7.56 21.11 4.26
CA TYR A 314 -7.04 19.76 4.13
C TYR A 314 -6.89 19.32 2.67
N MET A 315 -7.91 19.56 1.84
CA MET A 315 -7.88 19.25 0.41
C MET A 315 -6.71 19.94 -0.30
N SER A 316 -6.43 21.21 0.03
CA SER A 316 -5.27 21.94 -0.52
C SER A 316 -3.93 21.31 -0.12
N VAL A 317 -3.78 20.94 1.15
CA VAL A 317 -2.61 20.22 1.67
C VAL A 317 -2.43 18.88 0.94
N LEU A 318 -3.50 18.08 0.86
CA LEU A 318 -3.49 16.78 0.19
C LEU A 318 -3.14 16.88 -1.30
N ASN A 319 -3.73 17.82 -2.03
CA ASN A 319 -3.43 18.03 -3.45
C ASN A 319 -1.98 18.44 -3.67
N ARG A 320 -1.42 19.28 -2.79
CA ARG A 320 -0.01 19.65 -2.85
C ARG A 320 0.91 18.45 -2.57
N ILE A 321 0.62 17.66 -1.54
CA ILE A 321 1.40 16.45 -1.24
C ILE A 321 1.31 15.47 -2.41
N SER A 322 0.10 15.22 -2.93
CA SER A 322 -0.15 14.33 -4.08
C SER A 322 0.68 14.73 -5.30
N THR A 323 0.65 16.01 -5.69
CA THR A 323 1.43 16.50 -6.84
C THR A 323 2.93 16.36 -6.63
N GLN A 324 3.43 16.58 -5.41
CA GLN A 324 4.86 16.39 -5.09
C GLN A 324 5.27 14.92 -5.11
N LEU A 325 4.45 14.02 -4.57
CA LEU A 325 4.72 12.58 -4.56
C LEU A 325 4.74 11.99 -5.98
N LEU A 326 3.84 12.44 -6.85
CA LEU A 326 3.81 12.00 -8.26
C LEU A 326 5.01 12.48 -9.08
N ALA A 327 5.64 13.58 -8.67
CA ALA A 327 6.82 14.15 -9.36
C ALA A 327 8.15 13.52 -8.93
N CYS A 328 8.14 12.64 -7.93
CA CYS A 328 9.35 11.97 -7.44
C CYS A 328 9.85 10.92 -8.46
N ASN A 329 11.16 10.93 -8.74
CA ASN A 329 11.76 10.02 -9.72
C ASN A 329 12.47 8.83 -9.07
N ASN A 330 12.74 8.91 -7.76
CA ASN A 330 13.43 7.88 -7.00
C ASN A 330 12.89 7.82 -5.56
N PHE A 331 13.29 6.77 -4.84
CA PHE A 331 12.81 6.52 -3.48
C PHE A 331 13.29 7.56 -2.46
N ASP A 332 14.48 8.13 -2.62
CA ASP A 332 15.00 9.14 -1.70
C ASP A 332 14.21 10.45 -1.78
N GLU A 333 13.88 10.91 -3.00
CA GLU A 333 12.98 12.04 -3.24
C GLU A 333 11.59 11.80 -2.65
N TYR A 334 11.08 10.58 -2.82
CA TYR A 334 9.79 10.16 -2.27
C TYR A 334 9.75 10.24 -0.75
N ILE A 335 10.75 9.66 -0.07
CA ILE A 335 10.86 9.71 1.39
C ILE A 335 11.06 11.15 1.89
N SER A 336 11.87 11.96 1.22
CA SER A 336 12.05 13.38 1.57
C SER A 336 10.74 14.17 1.47
N THR A 337 9.92 13.88 0.45
CA THR A 337 8.59 14.49 0.28
C THR A 337 7.62 14.03 1.35
N LEU A 338 7.56 12.73 1.66
CA LEU A 338 6.74 12.22 2.75
C LEU A 338 7.15 12.77 4.12
N LYS A 339 8.45 12.96 4.39
CA LYS A 339 8.91 13.60 5.64
C LYS A 339 8.39 15.03 5.76
N ARG A 340 8.43 15.82 4.68
CA ARG A 340 7.83 17.16 4.66
C ARG A 340 6.32 17.13 4.89
N ALA A 341 5.62 16.17 4.27
CA ALA A 341 4.20 15.96 4.47
C ALA A 341 3.85 15.59 5.92
N ALA A 342 4.65 14.73 6.57
CA ALA A 342 4.48 14.37 7.97
C ALA A 342 4.61 15.61 8.88
N VAL A 343 5.61 16.47 8.67
CA VAL A 343 5.75 17.73 9.42
C VAL A 343 4.52 18.62 9.21
N GLU A 344 4.01 18.71 7.99
CA GLU A 344 2.86 19.55 7.67
C GLU A 344 1.54 19.08 8.32
N ILE A 345 1.33 17.76 8.39
CA ILE A 345 0.15 17.17 9.04
C ILE A 345 0.22 17.28 10.57
N HIS A 346 1.43 17.50 11.12
CA HIS A 346 1.72 17.59 12.54
C HIS A 346 1.14 16.42 13.35
N PRO A 347 1.47 15.15 13.02
CA PRO A 347 1.20 14.02 13.89
C PRO A 347 2.06 14.13 15.15
N ASP A 348 1.55 13.64 16.27
CA ASP A 348 2.40 13.44 17.45
C ASP A 348 3.41 12.31 17.19
N GLU A 349 2.95 11.22 16.56
CA GLU A 349 3.83 10.13 16.11
C GLU A 349 3.36 9.61 14.73
N PHE A 350 4.30 9.37 13.83
CA PHE A 350 4.04 8.82 12.50
C PHE A 350 5.13 7.83 12.10
N TYR A 351 4.71 6.62 11.76
CA TYR A 351 5.58 5.55 11.29
C TYR A 351 5.14 5.10 9.91
N PHE A 352 6.07 5.10 8.97
CA PHE A 352 5.91 4.55 7.63
C PHE A 352 6.74 3.27 7.57
N CYS A 353 6.06 2.12 7.49
CA CYS A 353 6.66 0.81 7.57
C CYS A 353 6.45 0.06 6.25
N LEU A 354 7.52 -0.49 5.67
CA LEU A 354 7.48 -1.25 4.43
C LEU A 354 7.84 -2.71 4.69
N CYS A 355 7.16 -3.64 4.01
CA CYS A 355 7.59 -5.05 3.99
C CYS A 355 9.04 -5.12 3.48
N ASP A 356 9.88 -5.97 4.07
CA ASP A 356 11.31 -6.08 3.71
C ASP A 356 11.59 -6.37 2.22
N ASN A 357 10.65 -7.00 1.51
CA ASN A 357 10.71 -7.31 0.08
C ASN A 357 9.67 -6.51 -0.75
N TRP A 358 9.24 -5.34 -0.28
CA TRP A 358 8.25 -4.49 -0.95
C TRP A 358 8.66 -4.08 -2.38
N ASP A 359 9.96 -4.00 -2.66
CA ASP A 359 10.56 -3.59 -3.93
C ASP A 359 10.95 -4.77 -4.84
N SER A 360 10.69 -6.00 -4.41
CA SER A 360 11.10 -7.21 -5.14
C SER A 360 10.40 -7.36 -6.50
N GLU A 361 11.12 -7.93 -7.46
CA GLU A 361 10.62 -8.20 -8.80
C GLU A 361 9.90 -9.55 -8.89
N THR A 362 8.81 -9.62 -9.66
CA THR A 362 8.52 -10.84 -10.42
C THR A 362 9.58 -11.01 -11.50
N THR A 363 10.69 -11.66 -11.19
CA THR A 363 11.71 -11.99 -12.19
C THR A 363 11.14 -13.00 -13.19
N VAL A 364 11.20 -12.64 -14.48
CA VAL A 364 11.28 -13.59 -15.58
C VAL A 364 12.46 -14.52 -15.27
N GLU A 365 12.17 -15.76 -14.88
CA GLU A 365 13.16 -16.70 -14.36
C GLU A 365 14.24 -17.04 -15.39
N ASN A 366 15.47 -17.13 -14.87
CA ASN A 366 16.58 -17.84 -15.49
C ASN A 366 16.20 -19.32 -15.64
N SER A 367 16.19 -19.83 -16.86
CA SER A 367 16.08 -21.25 -17.19
C SER A 367 17.41 -21.98 -16.98
N THR A 368 17.98 -21.89 -15.77
CA THR A 368 19.12 -22.73 -15.36
C THR A 368 19.00 -23.13 -13.88
N GLY A 369 18.27 -24.22 -13.64
CA GLY A 369 18.54 -25.24 -12.63
C GLY A 369 18.85 -24.84 -11.18
N LEU A 370 17.89 -25.21 -10.32
CA LEU A 370 17.92 -25.41 -8.87
C LEU A 370 17.90 -24.15 -7.97
N ASP A 371 16.80 -24.09 -7.20
CA ASP A 371 16.38 -23.11 -6.18
C ASP A 371 16.01 -21.70 -6.68
N SER A 372 14.84 -21.59 -7.33
CA SER A 372 14.17 -20.30 -7.58
C SER A 372 12.89 -20.14 -6.76
N SER A 373 13.01 -19.88 -5.46
CA SER A 373 11.95 -19.13 -4.77
C SER A 373 12.04 -17.68 -5.25
N SER A 374 11.47 -17.39 -6.42
CA SER A 374 11.33 -16.01 -6.90
C SER A 374 10.55 -15.22 -5.85
N GLU A 375 11.22 -14.30 -5.15
CA GLU A 375 10.60 -13.44 -4.14
C GLU A 375 9.60 -12.50 -4.84
N LYS A 376 8.32 -12.88 -4.79
CA LYS A 376 7.23 -12.04 -5.30
C LYS A 376 6.96 -10.92 -4.32
N VAL A 377 6.49 -9.78 -4.84
CA VAL A 377 5.91 -8.72 -4.01
C VAL A 377 4.90 -9.37 -3.05
N PRO A 378 5.01 -9.11 -1.74
CA PRO A 378 4.19 -9.74 -0.73
C PRO A 378 2.69 -9.49 -0.98
N VAL A 379 1.88 -10.52 -0.73
CA VAL A 379 0.41 -10.40 -0.65
C VAL A 379 -0.06 -10.38 0.81
N THR A 380 0.87 -10.53 1.76
CA THR A 380 0.68 -10.45 3.21
C THR A 380 1.90 -9.80 3.83
N PHE A 381 1.78 -9.22 5.03
CA PHE A 381 2.92 -8.66 5.75
C PHE A 381 4.04 -9.69 5.93
N THR A 382 5.29 -9.27 5.70
CA THR A 382 6.46 -10.11 5.96
C THR A 382 6.81 -10.14 7.44
N GLU A 383 7.74 -11.00 7.85
CA GLU A 383 8.10 -11.15 9.27
C GLU A 383 8.74 -9.88 9.86
N GLU A 384 9.48 -9.14 9.03
CA GLU A 384 10.13 -7.90 9.39
C GLU A 384 9.72 -6.76 8.45
N VAL A 385 9.59 -5.56 9.00
CA VAL A 385 9.40 -4.32 8.25
C VAL A 385 10.62 -3.42 8.34
N ILE A 386 10.88 -2.69 7.27
CA ILE A 386 11.79 -1.55 7.20
C ILE A 386 11.03 -0.29 7.60
N VAL A 387 11.69 0.62 8.32
CA VAL A 387 11.08 1.88 8.76
C VAL A 387 11.79 3.08 8.12
N PRO A 388 11.44 3.47 6.87
CA PRO A 388 12.02 4.66 6.24
C PRO A 388 11.71 5.96 6.98
N ILE A 389 10.57 6.04 7.67
CA ILE A 389 10.15 7.24 8.43
C ILE A 389 9.63 6.80 9.78
N ALA A 390 10.30 7.26 10.85
CA ALA A 390 9.73 7.36 12.18
C ALA A 390 9.83 8.81 12.62
N TYR A 391 8.69 9.44 12.83
CA TYR A 391 8.56 10.82 13.31
C TYR A 391 7.89 10.79 14.68
N VAL A 392 8.53 11.39 15.68
CA VAL A 392 8.10 11.30 17.08
C VAL A 392 8.28 12.67 17.72
N ASN A 393 7.18 13.28 18.13
CA ASN A 393 7.13 14.54 18.88
C ASN A 393 8.00 15.66 18.28
N GLY A 394 8.03 15.79 16.95
CA GLY A 394 8.81 16.83 16.26
C GLY A 394 10.13 16.37 15.63
N GLU A 395 10.58 15.14 15.90
CA GLU A 395 11.90 14.67 15.47
C GLU A 395 11.82 13.41 14.61
N PHE A 396 12.73 13.28 13.63
CA PHE A 396 12.89 12.06 12.84
C PHE A 396 13.93 11.13 13.47
N ILE A 397 13.55 9.88 13.70
CA ILE A 397 14.37 8.86 14.35
C ILE A 397 14.67 7.73 13.36
N ASN A 398 15.90 7.20 13.38
CA ASN A 398 16.25 6.02 12.60
C ASN A 398 15.95 4.74 13.42
N CYS A 399 15.08 3.88 12.90
CA CYS A 399 14.67 2.65 13.59
C CYS A 399 15.21 1.38 12.94
N GLY A 400 15.76 1.44 11.72
CA GLY A 400 16.18 0.25 10.97
C GLY A 400 15.02 -0.68 10.64
N LYS A 401 15.21 -1.98 10.93
CA LYS A 401 14.21 -3.04 10.76
C LYS A 401 13.69 -3.53 12.11
N PHE A 402 12.43 -3.94 12.17
CA PHE A 402 11.85 -4.61 13.35
C PHE A 402 10.75 -5.60 12.94
N LYS A 403 10.28 -6.44 13.88
CA LYS A 403 9.26 -7.45 13.58
C LYS A 403 7.91 -6.78 13.29
N SER A 404 7.27 -7.14 12.19
CA SER A 404 5.99 -6.56 11.77
C SER A 404 4.90 -6.65 12.84
N LYS A 405 4.91 -7.74 13.63
CA LYS A 405 3.95 -7.99 14.72
C LYS A 405 4.10 -7.02 15.92
N ASP A 406 5.25 -6.36 16.07
CA ASP A 406 5.42 -5.34 17.11
C ASP A 406 4.64 -4.06 16.76
N ILE A 407 4.37 -3.85 15.46
CA ILE A 407 3.60 -2.76 14.83
C ILE A 407 4.24 -1.37 14.98
N ILE A 408 4.71 -1.03 16.17
CA ILE A 408 5.43 0.20 16.49
C ILE A 408 6.88 -0.15 16.89
N PRO A 409 7.91 0.62 16.46
CA PRO A 409 9.30 0.38 16.83
C PRO A 409 9.49 0.25 18.36
N PRO A 410 10.04 -0.88 18.86
CA PRO A 410 10.21 -1.12 20.30
C PRO A 410 11.12 -0.10 21.00
N SER A 411 12.12 0.43 20.28
CA SER A 411 13.09 1.41 20.78
C SER A 411 12.49 2.77 21.16
N ILE A 412 11.28 3.06 20.66
CA ILE A 412 10.60 4.35 20.83
C ILE A 412 9.40 4.23 21.77
N ASN A 413 8.94 3.01 22.06
CA ASN A 413 7.78 2.73 22.90
C ASN A 413 8.05 3.06 24.38
N THR A 414 8.14 4.34 24.66
CA THR A 414 8.49 4.95 25.93
C THR A 414 7.21 5.14 26.74
N GLY A 415 6.91 4.18 27.60
CA GLY A 415 6.32 4.32 28.95
C GLY A 415 5.01 5.08 29.19
N ASN A 416 4.46 5.81 28.23
CA ASN A 416 3.23 6.58 28.39
C ASN A 416 2.03 5.71 28.05
N ASN A 417 1.19 5.51 29.06
CA ASN A 417 -0.07 4.80 28.94
C ASN A 417 -1.14 5.73 28.35
N GLY A 418 -2.12 5.18 27.63
CA GLY A 418 -3.24 5.97 27.11
C GLY A 418 -3.11 6.44 25.66
N LYS A 419 -2.24 5.80 24.86
CA LYS A 419 -2.06 6.17 23.46
C LYS A 419 -3.11 5.52 22.54
N LEU A 420 -3.58 6.23 21.52
CA LEU A 420 -4.37 5.67 20.42
C LEU A 420 -3.62 5.85 19.10
N PHE A 421 -3.29 4.73 18.44
CA PHE A 421 -2.71 4.69 17.11
C PHE A 421 -3.73 4.21 16.09
N PHE A 422 -3.77 4.84 14.92
CA PHE A 422 -4.44 4.34 13.73
C PHE A 422 -3.43 3.64 12.85
N VAL A 423 -3.70 2.38 12.49
CA VAL A 423 -2.84 1.53 11.68
C VAL A 423 -3.57 1.22 10.38
N THR A 424 -3.04 1.71 9.26
CA THR A 424 -3.67 1.68 7.93
C THR A 424 -2.74 0.99 6.92
N PRO A 425 -3.25 0.15 6.00
CA PRO A 425 -2.40 -0.57 5.06
C PRO A 425 -1.80 0.34 3.98
N LEU A 426 -0.60 -0.03 3.53
CA LEU A 426 -0.01 0.46 2.27
C LEU A 426 -0.09 -0.68 1.26
N HIS A 427 -0.84 -0.49 0.18
CA HIS A 427 -1.10 -1.58 -0.76
C HIS A 427 -1.41 -1.08 -2.18
N PHE A 428 -1.21 -1.95 -3.17
CA PHE A 428 -1.64 -1.69 -4.54
C PHE A 428 -2.34 -2.92 -5.10
N GLY A 429 -3.67 -2.83 -5.27
CA GLY A 429 -4.50 -4.01 -5.49
C GLY A 429 -4.30 -5.00 -4.34
N GLU A 430 -4.02 -6.26 -4.68
CA GLU A 430 -3.76 -7.35 -3.74
C GLU A 430 -2.36 -7.33 -3.08
N ARG A 431 -1.45 -6.45 -3.52
CA ARG A 431 -0.06 -6.40 -3.03
C ARG A 431 0.03 -5.64 -1.72
N CYS A 432 0.64 -6.25 -0.71
CA CYS A 432 0.86 -5.70 0.62
C CYS A 432 2.23 -5.02 0.71
N LEU A 433 2.30 -3.71 0.46
CA LEU A 433 3.57 -2.96 0.46
C LEU A 433 4.07 -2.63 1.87
N GLY A 434 3.17 -2.56 2.85
CA GLY A 434 3.49 -2.21 4.22
C GLY A 434 2.29 -1.60 4.95
N TYR A 435 2.53 -0.74 5.92
CA TYR A 435 1.50 -0.02 6.67
C TYR A 435 2.00 1.32 7.20
N MET A 436 1.08 2.21 7.56
CA MET A 436 1.36 3.40 8.33
C MET A 436 0.73 3.29 9.71
N ALA A 437 1.44 3.75 10.74
CA ALA A 437 0.90 3.91 12.08
C ALA A 437 0.97 5.38 12.51
N ILE A 438 -0.17 5.96 12.88
CA ILE A 438 -0.32 7.40 13.12
C ILE A 438 -0.98 7.63 14.48
N ARG A 439 -0.38 8.48 15.31
CA ARG A 439 -0.98 8.97 16.55
C ARG A 439 -1.25 10.46 16.43
N SER A 440 -2.47 10.87 16.76
CA SER A 440 -2.92 12.25 16.99
C SER A 440 -2.40 13.27 15.98
N THR A 441 -3.26 13.77 15.10
CA THR A 441 -2.90 14.78 14.10
C THR A 441 -3.76 16.02 14.27
N LYS A 442 -3.21 17.20 13.94
CA LYS A 442 -4.02 18.43 13.85
C LYS A 442 -5.11 18.33 12.79
N LEU A 443 -4.88 17.54 11.74
CA LEU A 443 -5.89 17.19 10.76
C LEU A 443 -6.58 15.91 11.19
N ALA A 444 -7.87 15.98 11.55
CA ALA A 444 -8.61 14.83 12.04
C ALA A 444 -8.46 13.62 11.10
N LEU A 445 -7.93 12.50 11.61
CA LEU A 445 -7.84 11.22 10.87
C LEU A 445 -9.23 10.67 10.51
N GLN A 446 -10.25 11.14 11.22
CA GLN A 446 -11.67 10.90 10.94
C GLN A 446 -12.22 11.78 9.80
N ASN A 447 -11.37 12.51 9.07
CA ASN A 447 -11.80 13.24 7.88
C ASN A 447 -12.00 12.28 6.69
N ILE A 448 -13.10 12.43 5.96
CA ILE A 448 -13.43 11.59 4.79
C ILE A 448 -12.32 11.54 3.73
N MET A 449 -11.49 12.58 3.62
CA MET A 449 -10.39 12.64 2.65
C MET A 449 -9.12 11.89 3.10
N PHE A 450 -9.07 11.37 4.34
CA PHE A 450 -7.92 10.61 4.83
C PHE A 450 -7.74 9.28 4.07
N GLN A 451 -8.83 8.66 3.61
CA GLN A 451 -8.76 7.52 2.70
C GLN A 451 -8.04 7.89 1.40
N SER A 452 -8.42 9.01 0.77
CA SER A 452 -7.79 9.53 -0.45
C SER A 452 -6.30 9.80 -0.27
N PHE A 453 -5.88 10.23 0.93
CA PHE A 453 -4.48 10.38 1.28
C PHE A 453 -3.73 9.05 1.32
N CYS A 454 -4.27 8.04 2.01
CA CYS A 454 -3.68 6.70 2.08
C CYS A 454 -3.55 6.05 0.68
N ILE A 455 -4.58 6.20 -0.16
CA ILE A 455 -4.57 5.74 -1.55
C ILE A 455 -3.48 6.46 -2.35
N ASN A 456 -3.34 7.78 -2.20
CA ASN A 456 -2.31 8.55 -2.91
C ASN A 456 -0.90 8.11 -2.54
N ILE A 457 -0.63 7.93 -1.24
CA ILE A 457 0.66 7.43 -0.75
C ILE A 457 0.94 6.04 -1.34
N SER A 458 -0.03 5.13 -1.28
CA SER A 458 0.16 3.77 -1.76
C SER A 458 0.37 3.69 -3.28
N ASN A 459 -0.39 4.48 -4.06
CA ASN A 459 -0.25 4.55 -5.52
C ASN A 459 1.10 5.16 -5.94
N SER A 460 1.54 6.22 -5.26
CA SER A 460 2.83 6.85 -5.54
C SER A 460 4.00 5.95 -5.12
N LEU A 461 3.87 5.19 -4.03
CA LEU A 461 4.85 4.16 -3.64
C LEU A 461 4.97 3.07 -4.71
N GLU A 462 3.85 2.55 -5.23
CA GLU A 462 3.88 1.59 -6.34
C GLU A 462 4.50 2.18 -7.61
N ASN A 463 4.31 3.48 -7.87
CA ASN A 463 4.96 4.16 -8.99
C ASN A 463 6.49 4.16 -8.82
N ILE A 464 6.99 4.54 -7.63
CA ILE A 464 8.43 4.48 -7.32
C ILE A 464 8.96 3.06 -7.46
N ARG A 465 8.23 2.06 -6.95
CA ARG A 465 8.59 0.65 -7.10
C ARG A 465 8.75 0.26 -8.57
N LYS A 466 7.79 0.65 -9.43
CA LYS A 466 7.86 0.39 -10.87
C LYS A 466 9.05 1.08 -11.53
N LEU A 467 9.38 2.32 -11.14
CA LEU A 467 10.55 3.03 -11.64
C LEU A 467 11.84 2.31 -11.25
N MET A 468 11.97 1.88 -10.00
CA MET A 468 13.12 1.10 -9.54
C MET A 468 13.28 -0.21 -10.33
N CYS A 469 12.19 -0.96 -10.54
CA CYS A 469 12.22 -2.17 -11.38
C CYS A 469 12.61 -1.85 -12.84
N LEU A 470 12.09 -0.76 -13.40
CA LEU A 470 12.40 -0.37 -14.77
C LEU A 470 13.89 0.01 -14.93
N GLU A 471 14.44 0.79 -14.00
CA GLU A 471 15.86 1.13 -13.98
C GLU A 471 16.74 -0.11 -13.86
N TYR A 472 16.39 -1.04 -12.98
CA TYR A 472 17.09 -2.33 -12.84
C TYR A 472 17.02 -3.16 -14.13
N ALA A 473 15.84 -3.26 -14.75
CA ALA A 473 15.66 -3.97 -16.01
C ALA A 473 16.48 -3.33 -17.16
N ILE A 474 16.54 -2.01 -17.23
CA ILE A 474 17.36 -1.27 -18.19
C ILE A 474 18.85 -1.54 -17.96
N ASP A 475 19.33 -1.48 -16.73
CA ASP A 475 20.73 -1.79 -16.39
C ASP A 475 21.09 -3.24 -16.77
N ARG A 476 20.19 -4.19 -16.48
CA ARG A 476 20.38 -5.61 -16.82
C ARG A 476 20.37 -5.85 -18.33
N LEU A 477 19.48 -5.21 -19.08
CA LEU A 477 19.47 -5.26 -20.55
C LEU A 477 20.74 -4.63 -21.13
N GLY A 478 21.21 -3.52 -20.58
CA GLY A 478 22.48 -2.90 -20.96
C GLY A 478 23.66 -3.85 -20.80
N LYS A 479 23.74 -4.54 -19.66
CA LYS A 479 24.77 -5.57 -19.39
C LYS A 479 24.69 -6.73 -20.38
N LEU A 480 23.50 -7.28 -20.64
CA LEU A 480 23.31 -8.36 -21.60
C LEU A 480 23.63 -7.94 -23.05
N TYR A 481 23.33 -6.70 -23.41
CA TYR A 481 23.62 -6.17 -24.74
C TYR A 481 25.11 -5.92 -24.97
N ALA A 482 25.84 -5.46 -23.95
CA ALA A 482 27.24 -5.03 -24.08
C ALA A 482 28.29 -6.05 -23.60
N GLN A 483 27.93 -7.04 -22.79
CA GLN A 483 28.89 -8.01 -22.23
C GLN A 483 28.67 -9.42 -22.78
N ASP A 484 29.74 -10.22 -22.85
CA ASP A 484 29.69 -11.64 -23.18
C ASP A 484 29.31 -12.44 -21.93
N THR A 485 28.26 -13.27 -22.04
CA THR A 485 27.65 -13.98 -20.90
C THR A 485 28.58 -14.98 -20.21
N PHE A 486 29.61 -15.47 -20.90
CA PHE A 486 30.55 -16.45 -20.35
C PHE A 486 31.75 -15.78 -19.70
N SER A 487 32.35 -14.81 -20.38
CA SER A 487 33.62 -14.19 -19.96
C SER A 487 33.46 -12.93 -19.11
N GLY A 488 32.27 -12.30 -19.08
CA GLY A 488 32.00 -11.07 -18.32
C GLY A 488 32.76 -9.83 -18.81
N ILE A 489 33.45 -9.92 -19.95
CA ILE A 489 34.08 -8.80 -20.64
C ILE A 489 33.15 -8.29 -21.75
N TYR A 490 33.50 -7.19 -22.43
CA TYR A 490 32.66 -6.69 -23.52
C TYR A 490 32.47 -7.76 -24.61
N ASN A 491 31.27 -7.80 -25.19
CA ASN A 491 31.04 -8.52 -26.45
C ASN A 491 31.32 -7.58 -27.63
N ARG A 492 31.11 -8.06 -28.87
CA ARG A 492 31.31 -7.25 -30.08
C ARG A 492 30.55 -5.92 -30.07
N ASN A 493 29.31 -5.87 -29.56
CA ASN A 493 28.52 -4.63 -29.51
C ASN A 493 29.06 -3.68 -28.43
N GLY A 494 29.36 -4.21 -27.24
CA GLY A 494 29.96 -3.42 -26.15
C GLY A 494 31.31 -2.83 -26.53
N PHE A 495 32.11 -3.55 -27.32
CA PHE A 495 33.36 -3.05 -27.88
C PHE A 495 33.14 -1.81 -28.73
N VAL A 496 32.26 -1.87 -29.74
CA VAL A 496 31.99 -0.74 -30.64
C VAL A 496 31.53 0.48 -29.86
N MET A 497 30.61 0.29 -28.91
CA MET A 497 30.12 1.38 -28.06
C MET A 497 31.23 2.01 -27.21
N ALA A 498 32.05 1.18 -26.56
CA ALA A 498 33.12 1.65 -25.69
C ALA A 498 34.25 2.32 -26.47
N THR A 499 34.54 1.89 -27.70
CA THR A 499 35.63 2.43 -28.52
C THR A 499 35.24 3.65 -29.35
N SER A 500 33.95 3.90 -29.62
CA SER A 500 33.49 4.92 -30.57
C SER A 500 34.06 6.31 -30.27
N GLU A 501 33.82 6.83 -29.06
CA GLU A 501 34.26 8.18 -28.68
C GLU A 501 35.79 8.33 -28.69
N LEU A 502 36.52 7.30 -28.25
CA LEU A 502 37.98 7.30 -28.27
C LEU A 502 38.54 7.21 -29.70
N TYR A 503 37.88 6.46 -30.57
CA TYR A 503 38.26 6.32 -31.97
C TYR A 503 38.03 7.63 -32.74
N ASP A 504 36.88 8.28 -32.53
CA ASP A 504 36.56 9.57 -33.11
C ASP A 504 37.57 10.63 -32.65
N LYS A 505 37.89 10.67 -31.35
CA LYS A 505 38.93 11.55 -30.81
C LYS A 505 40.31 11.31 -31.45
N CYS A 506 40.72 10.05 -31.59
CA CYS A 506 42.00 9.74 -32.23
C CYS A 506 42.04 10.17 -33.70
N THR A 507 40.89 10.14 -34.38
CA THR A 507 40.74 10.59 -35.76
C THR A 507 40.85 12.11 -35.89
N GLU A 508 40.17 12.86 -35.01
CA GLU A 508 40.22 14.33 -34.96
C GLU A 508 41.62 14.86 -34.59
N GLU A 509 42.24 14.26 -33.57
CA GLU A 509 43.55 14.69 -33.05
C GLU A 509 44.74 14.05 -33.79
N GLN A 510 44.48 13.18 -34.79
CA GLN A 510 45.49 12.45 -35.55
C GLN A 510 46.43 11.59 -34.67
N LEU A 511 45.88 10.99 -33.62
CA LEU A 511 46.60 10.10 -32.71
C LEU A 511 46.64 8.66 -33.22
N SER A 512 47.67 7.91 -32.85
CA SER A 512 47.79 6.50 -33.23
C SER A 512 46.92 5.60 -32.35
N ILE A 513 46.25 4.63 -32.97
CA ILE A 513 45.51 3.57 -32.30
C ILE A 513 46.26 2.25 -32.40
N MET A 514 46.01 1.36 -31.44
CA MET A 514 46.41 -0.03 -31.47
C MET A 514 45.17 -0.92 -31.54
N LEU A 515 45.19 -1.88 -32.46
CA LEU A 515 44.28 -3.03 -32.43
C LEU A 515 45.08 -4.32 -32.36
N MET A 516 44.76 -5.13 -31.36
CA MET A 516 45.33 -6.46 -31.18
C MET A 516 44.23 -7.51 -31.27
N PHE A 517 44.42 -8.46 -32.17
CA PHE A 517 43.58 -9.64 -32.31
C PHE A 517 44.24 -10.82 -31.60
N ILE A 518 43.45 -11.56 -30.82
CA ILE A 518 43.90 -12.67 -29.99
C ILE A 518 42.98 -13.85 -30.25
N ASP A 519 43.57 -15.01 -30.51
CA ASP A 519 42.85 -16.27 -30.74
C ASP A 519 43.38 -17.32 -29.76
N LEU A 520 42.46 -17.97 -29.03
CA LEU A 520 42.77 -19.04 -28.09
C LEU A 520 43.13 -20.32 -28.85
N ASP A 521 44.40 -20.74 -28.72
CA ASP A 521 44.90 -21.90 -29.45
C ASP A 521 44.30 -23.21 -28.90
N GLY A 522 43.66 -23.99 -29.77
CA GLY A 522 43.31 -25.38 -29.47
C GLY A 522 42.03 -25.58 -28.65
N LEU A 523 41.15 -24.59 -28.57
CA LEU A 523 39.88 -24.67 -27.85
C LEU A 523 39.04 -25.91 -28.24
N LYS A 524 38.96 -26.23 -29.54
CA LYS A 524 38.27 -27.45 -30.01
C LYS A 524 38.84 -28.73 -29.39
N GLY A 525 40.17 -28.85 -29.30
CA GLY A 525 40.82 -30.01 -28.67
C GLY A 525 40.55 -30.11 -27.17
N ILE A 526 40.44 -28.97 -26.49
CA ILE A 526 40.05 -28.90 -25.07
C ILE A 526 38.61 -29.39 -24.90
N ASN A 527 37.69 -28.90 -25.74
CA ASN A 527 36.28 -29.33 -25.73
C ASN A 527 36.12 -30.83 -26.01
N ASP A 528 36.80 -31.33 -27.05
CA ASP A 528 36.70 -32.72 -27.48
C ASP A 528 37.28 -33.69 -26.42
N THR A 529 38.24 -33.24 -25.61
CA THR A 529 38.93 -34.08 -24.60
C THR A 529 38.31 -33.98 -23.20
N TYR A 530 37.92 -32.77 -22.78
CA TYR A 530 37.53 -32.47 -21.39
C TYR A 530 36.10 -31.93 -21.25
N GLY A 531 35.35 -31.85 -22.36
CA GLY A 531 33.98 -31.36 -22.39
C GLY A 531 33.88 -29.83 -22.47
N HIS A 532 32.68 -29.36 -22.87
CA HIS A 532 32.41 -27.95 -23.12
C HIS A 532 32.58 -27.04 -21.89
N ASN A 533 32.20 -27.50 -20.69
CA ASN A 533 32.39 -26.73 -19.45
C ASN A 533 33.88 -26.36 -19.21
N THR A 534 34.80 -27.25 -19.58
CA THR A 534 36.25 -27.01 -19.45
C THR A 534 36.76 -26.04 -20.50
N GLY A 535 36.15 -26.01 -21.70
CA GLY A 535 36.42 -25.00 -22.71
C GLY A 535 35.90 -23.61 -22.33
N ASP A 536 34.73 -23.54 -21.70
CA ASP A 536 34.20 -22.30 -21.14
C ASP A 536 35.16 -21.74 -20.08
N GLN A 537 35.72 -22.60 -19.22
CA GLN A 537 36.76 -22.21 -18.27
C GLN A 537 38.03 -21.68 -18.97
N ALA A 538 38.41 -22.23 -20.12
CA ALA A 538 39.55 -21.73 -20.91
C ALA A 538 39.30 -20.30 -21.45
N ILE A 539 38.07 -20.02 -21.88
CA ILE A 539 37.62 -18.68 -22.30
C ILE A 539 37.66 -17.70 -21.12
N CYS A 540 37.12 -18.08 -19.96
CA CYS A 540 37.15 -17.25 -18.75
C CYS A 540 38.59 -16.94 -18.31
N ASN A 541 39.48 -17.93 -18.33
CA ASN A 541 40.89 -17.73 -17.96
C ASN A 541 41.59 -16.72 -18.88
N ILE A 542 41.28 -16.70 -20.18
CA ILE A 542 41.80 -15.66 -21.09
C ILE A 542 41.21 -14.29 -20.75
N ALA A 543 39.92 -14.21 -20.48
CA ALA A 543 39.28 -12.96 -20.08
C ALA A 543 39.90 -12.39 -18.78
N ASP A 544 40.24 -13.24 -17.81
CA ASP A 544 40.94 -12.85 -16.59
C ASP A 544 42.37 -12.38 -16.88
N VAL A 545 43.10 -13.06 -17.77
CA VAL A 545 44.42 -12.60 -18.24
C VAL A 545 44.32 -11.20 -18.85
N LEU A 546 43.30 -10.94 -19.67
CA LEU A 546 43.11 -9.62 -20.28
C LEU A 546 42.81 -8.56 -19.22
N ARG A 547 41.95 -8.87 -18.24
CA ARG A 547 41.63 -7.97 -17.13
C ARG A 547 42.85 -7.62 -16.27
N GLU A 548 43.80 -8.54 -16.11
CA GLU A 548 45.05 -8.29 -15.38
C GLU A 548 46.15 -7.63 -16.23
N SER A 549 46.06 -7.73 -17.56
CA SER A 549 47.12 -7.25 -18.47
C SER A 549 46.83 -5.85 -19.03
N CYS A 550 45.56 -5.52 -19.20
CA CYS A 550 45.10 -4.24 -19.72
C CYS A 550 44.83 -3.27 -18.56
N GLU A 551 45.32 -2.04 -18.69
CA GLU A 551 45.14 -0.99 -17.68
C GLU A 551 44.26 0.15 -18.21
N LYS A 552 44.44 0.52 -19.48
CA LYS A 552 43.72 1.63 -20.14
C LYS A 552 43.05 1.20 -21.44
N GLU A 553 43.32 -0.02 -21.88
CA GLU A 553 42.87 -0.59 -23.13
C GLU A 553 41.47 -1.18 -22.99
N ILE A 554 40.67 -1.07 -24.04
CA ILE A 554 39.33 -1.67 -24.13
C ILE A 554 39.49 -3.04 -24.75
N PHE A 555 38.96 -4.07 -24.12
CA PHE A 555 39.05 -5.44 -24.62
C PHE A 555 37.70 -6.15 -24.61
N CYS A 556 37.50 -7.02 -25.60
CA CYS A 556 36.26 -7.75 -25.80
C CYS A 556 36.51 -9.17 -26.28
N ARG A 557 35.48 -10.02 -26.12
CA ARG A 557 35.36 -11.26 -26.88
C ARG A 557 34.57 -10.97 -28.15
N PHE A 558 35.21 -11.20 -29.30
CA PHE A 558 34.63 -10.90 -30.60
C PHE A 558 33.67 -12.01 -31.08
N GLY A 559 34.03 -13.27 -30.78
CA GLY A 559 33.23 -14.46 -31.05
C GLY A 559 34.04 -15.73 -30.81
N GLY A 560 33.41 -16.84 -30.41
CA GLY A 560 34.11 -18.13 -30.27
C GLY A 560 35.34 -18.06 -29.33
N ASP A 561 36.52 -18.32 -29.89
CA ASP A 561 37.85 -18.25 -29.28
C ASP A 561 38.60 -16.91 -29.53
N GLU A 562 37.94 -15.93 -30.13
CA GLU A 562 38.52 -14.67 -30.60
C GLU A 562 38.26 -13.51 -29.65
N PHE A 563 39.31 -12.72 -29.39
CA PHE A 563 39.32 -11.56 -28.53
C PHE A 563 40.02 -10.39 -29.23
N ILE A 564 39.59 -9.17 -28.92
CA ILE A 564 40.17 -7.94 -29.45
C ILE A 564 40.55 -7.01 -28.31
N ILE A 565 41.66 -6.30 -28.47
CA ILE A 565 42.07 -5.19 -27.61
C ILE A 565 42.23 -3.93 -28.47
N PHE A 566 41.69 -2.81 -28.00
CA PHE A 566 41.84 -1.48 -28.55
C PHE A 566 42.59 -0.57 -27.56
N GLY A 567 43.61 0.12 -28.04
CA GLY A 567 44.33 1.16 -27.31
C GLY A 567 44.33 2.48 -28.06
N ALA A 568 44.01 3.58 -27.38
CA ALA A 568 44.14 4.94 -27.90
C ALA A 568 45.51 5.53 -27.57
N ASP A 569 46.04 6.39 -28.44
CA ASP A 569 47.36 7.03 -28.31
C ASP A 569 48.48 6.03 -27.98
N TYR A 570 48.67 5.06 -28.88
CA TYR A 570 49.48 3.88 -28.61
C TYR A 570 50.72 3.79 -29.52
N THR A 571 51.85 3.41 -28.95
CA THR A 571 53.12 3.21 -29.70
C THR A 571 53.39 1.72 -29.94
N GLU A 572 54.23 1.42 -30.93
CA GLU A 572 54.62 0.03 -31.22
C GLU A 572 55.36 -0.63 -30.04
N GLU A 573 56.16 0.13 -29.29
CA GLU A 573 56.85 -0.36 -28.09
C GLU A 573 55.86 -0.70 -26.97
N ALA A 574 54.85 0.15 -26.74
CA ALA A 574 53.79 -0.12 -25.78
C ALA A 574 52.99 -1.38 -26.15
N ALA A 575 52.68 -1.57 -27.44
CA ALA A 575 51.96 -2.76 -27.93
C ALA A 575 52.77 -4.05 -27.70
N LYS A 576 54.08 -4.03 -27.97
CA LYS A 576 54.98 -5.15 -27.67
C LYS A 576 55.03 -5.46 -26.18
N ASN A 577 55.10 -4.43 -25.34
CA ASN A 577 55.07 -4.60 -23.87
C ASN A 577 53.75 -5.22 -23.40
N LEU A 578 52.61 -4.81 -23.94
CA LEU A 578 51.32 -5.43 -23.66
C LEU A 578 51.28 -6.91 -24.07
N THR A 579 51.75 -7.26 -25.28
CA THR A 579 51.85 -8.66 -25.72
C THR A 579 52.71 -9.49 -24.77
N LEU A 580 53.85 -8.97 -24.31
CA LEU A 580 54.71 -9.64 -23.34
C LEU A 580 54.04 -9.83 -21.97
N ARG A 581 53.26 -8.84 -21.50
CA ARG A 581 52.48 -8.94 -20.26
C ARG A 581 51.43 -10.06 -20.36
N ILE A 582 50.67 -10.09 -21.45
CA ILE A 582 49.65 -11.12 -21.71
C ILE A 582 50.30 -12.51 -21.70
N GLN A 583 51.40 -12.69 -22.43
CA GLN A 583 52.12 -13.97 -22.47
C GLN A 583 52.63 -14.40 -21.10
N LYS A 584 53.21 -13.47 -20.32
CA LYS A 584 53.68 -13.74 -18.95
C LYS A 584 52.54 -14.16 -18.02
N ASN A 585 51.37 -13.53 -18.13
CA ASN A 585 50.19 -13.87 -17.34
C ASN A 585 49.62 -15.24 -17.73
N ILE A 586 49.59 -15.59 -19.02
CA ILE A 586 49.26 -16.95 -19.50
C ILE A 586 50.24 -17.98 -18.93
N GLU A 587 51.55 -17.71 -18.96
CA GLU A 587 52.56 -18.61 -18.38
C GLU A 587 52.38 -18.80 -16.87
N ARG A 588 51.97 -17.75 -16.16
CA ARG A 588 51.69 -17.81 -14.72
C ARG A 588 50.53 -18.76 -14.42
N ILE A 589 49.43 -18.67 -15.17
CA ILE A 589 48.28 -19.59 -15.06
C ILE A 589 48.69 -21.03 -15.41
N ASN A 590 49.53 -21.22 -16.43
CA ASN A 590 50.03 -22.56 -16.76
C ASN A 590 50.92 -23.16 -15.67
N LYS A 591 51.70 -22.34 -14.95
CA LYS A 591 52.59 -22.79 -13.87
C LYS A 591 51.84 -23.16 -12.59
N SER A 592 50.69 -22.55 -12.33
CA SER A 592 49.87 -22.87 -11.15
C SER A 592 49.21 -24.25 -11.22
N LYS A 593 49.22 -24.90 -12.40
CA LYS A 593 48.59 -26.22 -12.66
C LYS A 593 47.11 -26.28 -12.26
N ILE A 594 46.44 -25.14 -12.27
CA ILE A 594 45.00 -25.05 -11.95
C ILE A 594 44.16 -25.73 -13.03
N ASN A 595 44.63 -25.73 -14.28
CA ASN A 595 43.91 -26.30 -15.42
C ASN A 595 44.49 -27.66 -15.85
N PRO A 596 43.65 -28.61 -16.30
CA PRO A 596 44.11 -29.88 -16.87
C PRO A 596 44.71 -29.73 -18.29
N PHE A 597 44.66 -28.52 -18.86
CA PHE A 597 45.17 -28.18 -20.18
C PHE A 597 46.18 -27.03 -20.08
N LYS A 598 47.02 -26.89 -21.11
CA LYS A 598 47.93 -25.75 -21.26
C LYS A 598 47.23 -24.64 -22.03
N LEU A 599 47.03 -23.50 -21.39
CA LEU A 599 46.49 -22.29 -22.01
C LEU A 599 47.52 -21.70 -22.98
N SER A 600 47.12 -21.43 -24.22
CA SER A 600 47.97 -20.77 -25.23
C SER A 600 47.09 -19.87 -26.09
N ALA A 601 47.59 -18.70 -26.44
CA ALA A 601 46.91 -17.80 -27.36
C ALA A 601 47.89 -17.26 -28.41
N SER A 602 47.40 -17.10 -29.63
CA SER A 602 48.10 -16.43 -30.72
C SER A 602 47.64 -14.97 -30.78
N THR A 603 48.59 -14.04 -30.88
CA THR A 603 48.34 -12.60 -30.79
C THR A 603 48.88 -11.92 -32.04
N GLY A 604 48.18 -10.94 -32.59
CA GLY A 604 48.71 -10.07 -33.65
C GLY A 604 48.16 -8.67 -33.48
N PHE A 605 49.02 -7.65 -33.60
CA PHE A 605 48.60 -6.27 -33.44
C PHE A 605 49.02 -5.41 -34.63
N ILE A 606 48.33 -4.29 -34.78
CA ILE A 606 48.71 -3.20 -35.69
C ILE A 606 48.70 -1.87 -34.94
N ILE A 607 49.54 -0.94 -35.39
CA ILE A 607 49.48 0.47 -35.03
C ILE A 607 49.08 1.23 -36.29
N ALA A 608 48.04 2.05 -36.20
CA ALA A 608 47.53 2.85 -37.31
C ALA A 608 47.11 4.23 -36.85
N THR A 609 47.09 5.20 -37.75
CA THR A 609 46.47 6.52 -37.51
C THR A 609 45.19 6.55 -38.34
N PRO A 610 44.00 6.51 -37.72
CA PRO A 610 42.74 6.43 -38.45
C PRO A 610 42.47 7.75 -39.18
N LYS A 611 41.78 7.66 -40.33
CA LYS A 611 41.32 8.83 -41.09
C LYS A 611 39.82 9.00 -40.99
N GLU A 612 39.35 10.23 -41.21
CA GLU A 612 37.92 10.55 -41.21
C GLU A 612 37.16 9.64 -42.20
N GLY A 613 36.15 8.93 -41.70
CA GLY A 613 35.33 7.99 -42.47
C GLY A 613 35.90 6.57 -42.62
N GLU A 614 37.06 6.24 -42.04
CA GLU A 614 37.56 4.86 -42.01
C GLU A 614 36.89 4.04 -40.88
N ASP A 615 36.41 2.84 -41.23
CA ASP A 615 35.80 1.92 -40.26
C ASP A 615 36.86 1.17 -39.42
N ILE A 616 36.68 1.18 -38.09
CA ILE A 616 37.51 0.44 -37.12
C ILE A 616 37.64 -1.05 -37.47
N PHE A 617 36.62 -1.65 -38.09
CA PHE A 617 36.65 -3.07 -38.49
C PHE A 617 37.65 -3.38 -39.62
N ASN A 618 38.08 -2.38 -40.40
CA ASN A 618 39.17 -2.56 -41.36
C ASN A 618 40.48 -2.89 -40.65
N PHE A 619 40.75 -2.19 -39.55
CA PHE A 619 41.93 -2.40 -38.73
C PHE A 619 41.87 -3.73 -37.97
N VAL A 620 40.67 -4.16 -37.53
CA VAL A 620 40.46 -5.52 -36.97
C VAL A 620 40.89 -6.60 -37.97
N THR A 621 40.49 -6.44 -39.24
CA THR A 621 40.82 -7.39 -40.31
C THR A 621 42.33 -7.47 -40.57
N GLU A 622 43.03 -6.34 -40.49
CA GLU A 622 44.50 -6.33 -40.61
C GLU A 622 45.21 -6.93 -39.40
N ALA A 623 44.70 -6.72 -38.18
CA ALA A 623 45.21 -7.35 -36.97
C ALA A 623 45.06 -8.89 -37.01
N ASP A 624 43.91 -9.39 -37.46
CA ASP A 624 43.66 -10.83 -37.66
C ASP A 624 44.69 -11.44 -38.65
N LYS A 625 44.96 -10.77 -39.78
CA LYS A 625 46.00 -11.23 -40.73
C LYS A 625 47.38 -11.34 -40.09
N GLN A 626 47.74 -10.45 -39.16
CA GLN A 626 49.01 -10.54 -38.44
C GLN A 626 49.01 -11.69 -37.43
N MET A 627 47.91 -11.86 -36.69
CA MET A 627 47.73 -12.97 -35.75
C MET A 627 47.85 -14.32 -36.48
N TYR A 628 47.22 -14.45 -37.64
CA TYR A 628 47.26 -15.69 -38.43
C TYR A 628 48.68 -16.04 -38.91
N LYS A 629 49.51 -15.04 -39.24
CA LYS A 629 50.94 -15.25 -39.56
C LYS A 629 51.71 -15.76 -38.34
N GLU A 630 51.44 -15.23 -37.14
CA GLU A 630 52.03 -15.71 -35.89
C GLU A 630 51.61 -17.16 -35.59
N LYS A 631 50.31 -17.46 -35.73
CA LYS A 631 49.73 -18.80 -35.51
C LYS A 631 50.37 -19.83 -36.44
N LYS A 632 50.61 -19.50 -37.71
CA LYS A 632 51.35 -20.34 -38.67
C LYS A 632 52.81 -20.57 -38.24
N LYS A 633 53.53 -19.55 -37.78
CA LYS A 633 54.91 -19.69 -37.29
C LYS A 633 54.99 -20.60 -36.06
N LYS A 634 54.04 -20.48 -35.12
CA LYS A 634 53.96 -21.36 -33.94
C LYS A 634 53.70 -22.81 -34.31
N LYS A 635 52.76 -23.08 -35.24
CA LYS A 635 52.50 -24.43 -35.74
C LYS A 635 53.74 -25.04 -36.41
N LEU A 636 54.46 -24.28 -37.22
CA LEU A 636 55.71 -24.74 -37.86
C LEU A 636 56.82 -25.03 -36.83
N SER A 637 56.96 -24.18 -35.82
CA SER A 637 57.96 -24.34 -34.74
C SER A 637 57.66 -25.55 -33.84
N ASN A 638 56.38 -25.82 -33.55
CA ASN A 638 55.99 -27.03 -32.82
C ASN A 638 56.20 -28.30 -33.64
N TYR A 639 55.98 -28.26 -34.97
CA TYR A 639 56.24 -29.38 -35.87
C TYR A 639 57.74 -29.71 -36.03
N LEU A 640 58.61 -28.73 -35.79
CA LEU A 640 60.07 -28.90 -35.78
C LEU A 640 60.62 -29.34 -34.40
N LYS A 641 59.77 -29.32 -33.35
CA LYS A 641 60.11 -29.74 -31.98
C LYS A 641 59.51 -31.10 -31.59
N SER A 642 58.49 -31.58 -32.32
CA SER A 642 57.98 -32.95 -32.31
C SER A 642 58.82 -33.85 -33.19
#